data_AF-A0A3N5MVI5-F1
#
_entry.id   AF-A0A3N5MVI5-F1
#
_cell.length_a   1.000
_cell.length_b   1.000
_cell.length_c   1.000
_cell.angle_alpha   90.00
_cell.angle_beta   90.00
_cell.angle_gamma   90.00
#
_symmetry.space_group_name_H-M   'P 1'
#
loop_
_entity.id
_entity.type
_entity.pdbx_description
1 polymer ?
#
loop_
_entity_poly.entity_id
_entity_poly.type
_entity_poly.pdbx_seq_one_letter_code
_entity_poly.pdbx_strand_id
1 'polypeptide(L)'
;MWNRFSFKRKIQDYDPYTCPVNADPLRDELYSGDHLIQHAKEIACSYRIDTRKGYDRLLPRLADNEKILLETHELLNIAIEADRRIAPAGEWLLDNFYLIEEQIRTARRHLPEEYSKELPHLANGPLEGFPRVYHIARELIAHSDGRVDTETLFGFINAYQSVSPLLIGELWAIPIMFRLALIENLRRMADIISANRRDRDSAGHWADRMTEVAREDPKNLILVIADMARSDPPLTSAFVAETARQLQGRPGSLVFPLNWIEQRLSEINLTVEQMINAETQAQAADQVSFGNSITSLRLLDAMDWREFVERLSRVEHTLQSDPADEYAAMDFETRDRYRHEVEEIAKKGGFLESDVAQQAVELARESRGRKDKKSRTSHVGYYLTDNGRDALFKALSFHPSLSDTIRRWVHVHLLFPYFCGILVMSLIVTFFGYTRLISGGWFALPLLVLLMVPVSQGVITVINWAITLLRAPDVLPKMDYSKGIPGERRTMVVIPTVLSGPGEVSGLLDSLEIRYLGNQDENLFFALLTDLRNAPVQELPGDAETIDLLADGIADLNRKYRSGKQDTFFLMHRSRTWNAGERVWMGYERKRGILEAFSILLSDKDTHTFSRIVGNREILTSIRYVITLDTDTQLPRDSARKLIGAISHPLNRPVLDPETPVIREGYGIIQPRVALSLSESGISYFASVFGGEQGIDPYTRTVSDVYQDAFHEGSFIGKGIYDLEAFSRSVKGQFPQNLILSHDLLEGCYARTGLVSDVQIFEEYPVSYLADCRRRHRWIRGDWQIAPWLFSSVPDNSPIPQRNPLSLLSQWKIFDNLRRSLVAPATFLFLIIAWTCLYDPLFWTAGIVSLYLVPPLIITGWKMIKKPSEQTWMLHLYDMPRVIEGQLAVPLITLAVLPYEACFSLDAILRSCWRMLISHRNLLEWTTHHEAGRTETSGLTETYRIMWPGPLTGAALLLGMTFGFPSANSAIALLALAWTISPAIAWGISQPLPARAAGLTSGQEHFLRGIARRTWRFFETFVTVEDHYLPPDNYQEQPVPAVAHRTSPTDIGLFLLATLTAYDFGYIPVTELVKRTRETLATLGQLKRFRGHFYNWYDTITLNPLLPRYISTVDSGNLVGSLLVLRQGLNEIPSDPVLSKSCADGLADTLMLLSEVIDTATQKNMGVVPGAVLSKIAE
;
A
#
# COMPACT_ATOMS: atom_id res chain seq x y z
N MET A 1 -28.94 -25.15 9.41
CA MET A 1 -27.96 -26.08 10.04
C MET A 1 -26.77 -25.29 10.61
N TRP A 2 -27.05 -24.24 11.39
CA TRP A 2 -26.09 -23.25 11.92
C TRP A 2 -26.49 -22.88 13.36
N ASN A 3 -26.53 -23.89 14.26
CA ASN A 3 -26.97 -23.66 15.65
C ASN A 3 -26.30 -24.63 16.64
N ARG A 4 -24.99 -24.84 16.52
CA ARG A 4 -24.20 -25.68 17.45
C ARG A 4 -22.77 -25.18 17.62
N PHE A 5 -22.57 -24.05 18.29
CA PHE A 5 -21.33 -23.77 19.03
C PHE A 5 -21.63 -22.78 20.18
N SER A 6 -22.49 -23.17 21.13
CA SER A 6 -22.57 -22.49 22.42
C SER A 6 -21.64 -23.20 23.41
N PHE A 7 -20.43 -22.68 23.62
CA PHE A 7 -19.62 -23.08 24.77
C PHE A 7 -20.21 -22.43 26.03
N LYS A 8 -21.13 -23.14 26.71
CA LYS A 8 -21.49 -22.84 28.09
C LYS A 8 -20.31 -23.22 28.98
N ARG A 9 -19.42 -22.27 29.27
CA ARG A 9 -18.50 -22.37 30.41
C ARG A 9 -19.29 -21.93 31.65
N LYS A 10 -19.54 -22.87 32.58
CA LYS A 10 -19.98 -22.56 33.94
C LYS A 10 -18.92 -21.66 34.58
N ILE A 11 -19.25 -20.39 34.79
CA ILE A 11 -18.50 -19.52 35.68
C ILE A 11 -19.13 -19.69 37.04
N GLN A 12 -18.41 -20.33 37.95
CA GLN A 12 -18.70 -20.31 39.37
C GLN A 12 -17.37 -20.02 40.08
N ASP A 13 -17.35 -18.85 40.70
CA ASP A 13 -16.54 -18.34 41.80
C ASP A 13 -15.02 -18.13 41.64
N TYR A 14 -14.62 -16.92 42.05
CA TYR A 14 -13.29 -16.34 42.28
C TYR A 14 -12.50 -15.83 41.05
N ASP A 15 -12.68 -14.53 40.74
CA ASP A 15 -11.70 -13.71 40.02
C ASP A 15 -10.97 -12.78 41.02
N PRO A 16 -9.66 -12.96 41.26
CA PRO A 16 -8.89 -12.12 42.19
C PRO A 16 -8.38 -10.80 41.57
N TYR A 17 -8.83 -10.41 40.37
CA TYR A 17 -8.32 -9.23 39.66
C TYR A 17 -9.26 -8.01 39.61
N THR A 18 -10.34 -7.97 40.39
CA THR A 18 -11.18 -6.76 40.49
C THR A 18 -10.50 -5.71 41.36
N CYS A 19 -9.78 -4.78 40.73
CA CYS A 19 -9.53 -3.44 41.28
C CYS A 19 -10.90 -2.84 41.69
N PRO A 20 -11.03 -2.18 42.86
CA PRO A 20 -12.34 -1.73 43.36
C PRO A 20 -12.98 -0.84 42.30
N VAL A 21 -14.16 -1.27 41.83
CA VAL A 21 -14.94 -0.57 40.82
C VAL A 21 -15.50 0.70 41.46
N ASN A 22 -14.71 1.77 41.47
CA ASN A 22 -15.30 3.11 41.50
C ASN A 22 -15.93 3.31 40.13
N ALA A 23 -17.27 3.33 40.10
CA ALA A 23 -18.08 3.51 38.91
C ALA A 23 -18.07 4.98 38.41
N ASP A 24 -17.41 5.87 39.14
CA ASP A 24 -17.33 7.28 38.80
C ASP A 24 -16.51 7.50 37.51
N PRO A 25 -16.85 8.56 36.74
CA PRO A 25 -16.05 9.00 35.59
C PRO A 25 -14.61 9.30 36.03
N LEU A 26 -13.66 9.27 35.10
CA LEU A 26 -12.31 9.79 35.36
C LEU A 26 -12.38 11.32 35.45
N ARG A 27 -12.79 11.83 36.61
CA ARG A 27 -12.95 13.25 36.91
C ARG A 27 -12.40 13.54 38.29
N ASP A 28 -11.39 14.40 38.32
CA ASP A 28 -10.79 14.93 39.56
C ASP A 28 -10.73 16.47 39.49
N GLU A 29 -10.05 17.12 40.43
CA GLU A 29 -9.86 18.57 40.43
C GLU A 29 -9.24 19.05 39.10
N LEU A 30 -9.90 20.02 38.44
CA LEU A 30 -9.44 20.55 37.17
C LEU A 30 -8.16 21.37 37.35
N TYR A 31 -7.09 20.99 36.68
CA TYR A 31 -5.81 21.68 36.77
C TYR A 31 -5.63 22.66 35.59
N SER A 32 -5.02 23.81 35.88
CA SER A 32 -4.49 24.71 34.86
C SER A 32 -3.24 24.10 34.21
N GLY A 33 -2.81 24.62 33.06
CA GLY A 33 -1.60 24.13 32.37
C GLY A 33 -0.35 24.08 33.26
N ASP A 34 -0.15 25.09 34.11
CA ASP A 34 0.98 25.14 35.05
C ASP A 34 0.85 24.08 36.17
N HIS A 35 -0.37 23.87 36.69
CA HIS A 35 -0.63 22.84 37.69
C HIS A 35 -0.45 21.44 37.10
N LEU A 36 -0.86 21.22 35.85
CA LEU A 36 -0.64 19.96 35.13
C LEU A 36 0.86 19.66 34.95
N ILE A 37 1.67 20.66 34.62
CA ILE A 37 3.14 20.52 34.51
C ILE A 37 3.77 20.13 35.84
N GLN A 38 3.31 20.72 36.94
CA GLN A 38 3.81 20.40 38.28
C GLN A 38 3.39 18.99 38.70
N HIS A 39 2.11 18.62 38.48
CA HIS A 39 1.59 17.28 38.72
C HIS A 39 2.38 16.21 37.94
N ALA A 40 2.72 16.47 36.67
CA ALA A 40 3.51 15.58 35.84
C ALA A 40 4.89 15.24 36.46
N LYS A 41 5.54 16.20 37.14
CA LYS A 41 6.82 15.98 37.84
C LYS A 41 6.62 15.20 39.13
N GLU A 42 5.54 15.48 39.86
CA GLU A 42 5.20 14.79 41.11
C GLU A 42 4.93 13.31 40.87
N ILE A 43 4.14 12.97 39.85
CA ILE A 43 3.90 11.56 39.47
C ILE A 43 5.21 10.89 39.02
N ALA A 44 6.07 11.58 38.28
CA ALA A 44 7.34 11.01 37.81
C ALA A 44 8.30 10.67 38.96
N CYS A 45 8.24 11.40 40.09
CA CYS A 45 9.00 11.12 41.30
C CYS A 45 8.41 10.01 42.17
N SER A 46 7.08 9.83 42.12
CA SER A 46 6.34 9.04 43.13
C SER A 46 6.34 7.54 42.86
N TYR A 47 6.44 7.12 41.60
CA TYR A 47 6.30 5.71 41.21
C TYR A 47 7.62 5.05 40.81
N ARG A 48 7.77 3.79 41.22
CA ARG A 48 8.87 2.90 40.82
C ARG A 48 8.45 2.09 39.60
N ILE A 49 9.42 1.79 38.74
CA ILE A 49 9.19 1.15 37.45
C ILE A 49 9.83 -0.24 37.45
N ASP A 50 9.10 -1.24 36.97
CA ASP A 50 9.63 -2.56 36.62
C ASP A 50 9.75 -2.65 35.09
N THR A 51 10.96 -2.95 34.62
CA THR A 51 11.30 -3.09 33.20
C THR A 51 11.22 -4.55 32.71
N ARG A 52 10.82 -5.48 33.58
CA ARG A 52 10.60 -6.88 33.19
C ARG A 52 9.32 -7.03 32.38
N LYS A 53 9.29 -8.07 31.53
CA LYS A 53 8.09 -8.43 30.75
C LYS A 53 6.93 -8.73 31.70
N GLY A 54 5.89 -7.91 31.60
CA GLY A 54 4.66 -8.02 32.38
C GLY A 54 3.61 -8.91 31.70
N TYR A 55 2.42 -8.98 32.30
CA TYR A 55 1.24 -9.56 31.68
C TYR A 55 0.42 -8.45 31.01
N ASP A 56 -0.18 -8.74 29.85
CA ASP A 56 -1.09 -7.81 29.22
C ASP A 56 -2.41 -7.72 30.01
N ARG A 57 -2.66 -6.53 30.58
CA ARG A 57 -3.89 -6.19 31.31
C ARG A 57 -4.78 -5.21 30.54
N LEU A 58 -4.28 -4.63 29.45
CA LEU A 58 -4.98 -3.59 28.68
C LEU A 58 -5.94 -4.20 27.67
N LEU A 59 -5.55 -5.26 26.94
CA LEU A 59 -6.44 -5.91 25.98
C LEU A 59 -7.66 -6.58 26.64
N PRO A 60 -7.53 -7.33 27.76
CA PRO A 60 -8.68 -7.84 28.48
C PRO A 60 -9.61 -6.70 28.94
N ARG A 61 -9.03 -5.62 29.45
CA ARG A 61 -9.80 -4.45 29.90
C ARG A 61 -10.54 -3.76 28.75
N LEU A 62 -9.92 -3.66 27.58
CA LEU A 62 -10.57 -3.13 26.38
C LEU A 62 -11.77 -4.00 25.96
N ALA A 63 -11.67 -5.32 26.06
CA ALA A 63 -12.78 -6.23 25.76
C ALA A 63 -13.95 -6.06 26.75
N ASP A 64 -13.65 -5.88 28.04
CA ASP A 64 -14.67 -5.54 29.04
C ASP A 64 -15.32 -4.18 28.73
N ASN A 65 -14.53 -3.21 28.26
CA ASN A 65 -15.03 -1.89 27.90
C ASN A 65 -15.98 -1.92 26.71
N GLU A 66 -15.60 -2.66 25.66
CA GLU A 66 -16.43 -2.89 24.46
C GLU A 66 -17.77 -3.52 24.84
N LYS A 67 -17.77 -4.54 25.70
CA LYS A 67 -18.99 -5.23 26.14
C LYS A 67 -19.99 -4.27 26.77
N ILE A 68 -19.55 -3.42 27.69
CA ILE A 68 -20.44 -2.51 28.44
C ILE A 68 -20.96 -1.38 27.55
N LEU A 69 -20.12 -0.87 26.65
CA LEU A 69 -20.54 0.13 25.67
C LEU A 69 -21.62 -0.43 24.73
N LEU A 70 -21.48 -1.69 24.28
CA LEU A 70 -22.48 -2.39 23.47
C LEU A 70 -23.78 -2.62 24.26
N GLU A 71 -23.70 -3.14 25.49
CA GLU A 71 -24.88 -3.37 26.34
C GLU A 71 -25.65 -2.06 26.60
N THR A 72 -24.94 -0.95 26.80
CA THR A 72 -25.56 0.37 27.00
C THR A 72 -26.19 0.89 25.71
N HIS A 73 -25.52 0.73 24.57
CA HIS A 73 -26.06 1.09 23.26
C HIS A 73 -27.35 0.30 22.94
N GLU A 74 -27.39 -1.00 23.18
CA GLU A 74 -28.60 -1.82 23.03
C GLU A 74 -29.72 -1.35 23.96
N LEU A 75 -29.42 -1.07 25.22
CA LEU A 75 -30.39 -0.58 26.20
C LEU A 75 -31.00 0.77 25.81
N LEU A 76 -30.21 1.69 25.24
CA LEU A 76 -30.70 2.98 24.77
C LEU A 76 -31.54 2.85 23.49
N ASN A 77 -31.19 1.94 22.58
CA ASN A 77 -32.02 1.65 21.40
C ASN A 77 -33.39 1.09 21.79
N ILE A 78 -33.44 0.17 22.76
CA ILE A 78 -34.72 -0.35 23.29
C ILE A 78 -35.56 0.79 23.91
N ALA A 79 -34.92 1.73 24.60
CA ALA A 79 -35.59 2.89 25.17
C ALA A 79 -36.21 3.80 24.10
N ILE A 80 -35.50 4.01 22.99
CA ILE A 80 -35.99 4.76 21.82
C ILE A 80 -37.19 4.08 21.18
N GLU A 81 -37.11 2.77 20.96
CA GLU A 81 -38.20 1.99 20.35
C GLU A 81 -39.49 2.06 21.19
N ALA A 82 -39.34 2.23 22.51
CA ALA A 82 -40.44 2.40 23.46
C ALA A 82 -40.91 3.86 23.64
N ASP A 83 -40.44 4.81 22.83
CA ASP A 83 -40.74 6.26 22.89
C ASP A 83 -40.43 6.89 24.26
N ARG A 84 -39.36 6.41 24.92
CA ARG A 84 -38.93 6.90 26.24
C ARG A 84 -37.76 7.87 26.08
N ARG A 85 -37.83 9.01 26.77
CA ARG A 85 -36.81 10.07 26.73
C ARG A 85 -35.42 9.58 27.16
N ILE A 86 -34.38 9.91 26.39
CA ILE A 86 -32.98 9.64 26.74
C ILE A 86 -32.33 10.89 27.35
N ALA A 87 -31.31 10.70 28.20
CA ALA A 87 -30.49 11.81 28.70
C ALA A 87 -29.54 12.30 27.60
N PRO A 88 -29.17 13.59 27.55
CA PRO A 88 -28.33 14.14 26.48
C PRO A 88 -27.00 13.40 26.24
N ALA A 89 -26.35 12.89 27.30
CA ALA A 89 -25.13 12.08 27.16
C ALA A 89 -25.38 10.72 26.46
N GLY A 90 -26.57 10.14 26.62
CA GLY A 90 -26.98 8.91 25.92
C GLY A 90 -27.25 9.15 24.42
N GLU A 91 -27.77 10.32 24.05
CA GLU A 91 -27.90 10.72 22.63
C GLU A 91 -26.50 10.84 21.99
N TRP A 92 -25.56 11.49 22.67
CA TRP A 92 -24.16 11.55 22.23
C TRP A 92 -23.53 10.17 22.01
N LEU A 93 -23.81 9.19 22.87
CA LEU A 93 -23.33 7.82 22.72
C LEU A 93 -23.88 7.16 21.45
N LEU A 94 -25.18 7.33 21.18
CA LEU A 94 -25.82 6.77 19.98
C LEU A 94 -25.27 7.42 18.70
N ASP A 95 -25.24 8.74 18.65
CA ASP A 95 -24.81 9.51 17.47
C ASP A 95 -23.34 9.23 17.10
N ASN A 96 -22.50 8.86 18.07
CA ASN A 96 -21.07 8.65 17.89
C ASN A 96 -20.63 7.19 18.12
N PHE A 97 -21.56 6.24 18.21
CA PHE A 97 -21.22 4.85 18.51
C PHE A 97 -20.30 4.24 17.45
N TYR A 98 -20.51 4.59 16.17
CA TYR A 98 -19.66 4.15 15.06
C TYR A 98 -18.19 4.55 15.25
N LEU A 99 -17.94 5.77 15.74
CA LEU A 99 -16.61 6.27 16.02
C LEU A 99 -15.99 5.47 17.17
N ILE A 100 -16.74 5.23 18.25
CA ILE A 100 -16.25 4.46 19.40
C ILE A 100 -15.86 3.04 18.96
N GLU A 101 -16.69 2.39 18.14
CA GLU A 101 -16.41 1.07 17.60
C GLU A 101 -15.13 1.07 16.73
N GLU A 102 -14.97 2.07 15.86
CA GLU A 102 -13.76 2.28 15.07
C GLU A 102 -12.52 2.48 15.98
N GLN A 103 -12.64 3.26 17.05
CA GLN A 103 -11.55 3.50 18.00
C GLN A 103 -11.18 2.23 18.78
N ILE A 104 -12.14 1.40 19.18
CA ILE A 104 -11.89 0.10 19.84
C ILE A 104 -11.13 -0.83 18.89
N ARG A 105 -11.59 -0.95 17.64
CA ARG A 105 -10.91 -1.77 16.60
C ARG A 105 -9.48 -1.27 16.36
N THR A 106 -9.30 0.06 16.28
CA THR A 106 -8.01 0.71 16.09
C THR A 106 -7.08 0.47 17.28
N ALA A 107 -7.55 0.63 18.51
CA ALA A 107 -6.77 0.34 19.72
C ALA A 107 -6.30 -1.12 19.77
N ARG A 108 -7.19 -2.08 19.45
CA ARG A 108 -6.86 -3.51 19.37
C ARG A 108 -5.84 -3.82 18.27
N ARG A 109 -5.92 -3.13 17.13
CA ARG A 109 -4.98 -3.29 16.01
C ARG A 109 -3.58 -2.80 16.35
N HIS A 110 -3.49 -1.64 17.00
CA HIS A 110 -2.21 -0.97 17.25
C HIS A 110 -1.54 -1.37 18.58
N LEU A 111 -2.23 -2.13 19.45
CA LEU A 111 -1.64 -2.74 20.66
C LEU A 111 -1.53 -4.27 20.54
N PRO A 112 -0.54 -4.81 19.81
CA PRO A 112 -0.22 -6.24 19.89
C PRO A 112 0.09 -6.67 21.33
N GLU A 113 -0.32 -7.88 21.69
CA GLU A 113 -0.08 -8.45 23.04
C GLU A 113 1.41 -8.43 23.41
N GLU A 114 2.31 -8.75 22.46
CA GLU A 114 3.76 -8.71 22.68
C GLU A 114 4.25 -7.29 22.97
N TYR A 115 3.75 -6.30 22.23
CA TYR A 115 4.14 -4.89 22.42
C TYR A 115 3.68 -4.39 23.80
N SER A 116 2.45 -4.70 24.23
CA SER A 116 1.98 -4.33 25.56
C SER A 116 2.82 -4.94 26.68
N LYS A 117 3.31 -6.18 26.52
CA LYS A 117 4.13 -6.87 27.53
C LYS A 117 5.53 -6.28 27.65
N GLU A 118 6.01 -5.60 26.62
CA GLU A 118 7.37 -5.03 26.56
C GLU A 118 7.46 -3.63 27.16
N LEU A 119 6.34 -2.93 27.33
CA LEU A 119 6.33 -1.60 27.94
C LEU A 119 6.71 -1.66 29.44
N PRO A 120 7.43 -0.68 29.98
CA PRO A 120 7.71 -0.59 31.41
C PRO A 120 6.44 -0.44 32.27
N HIS A 121 6.33 -1.25 33.32
CA HIS A 121 5.16 -1.30 34.21
C HIS A 121 5.41 -0.56 35.52
N LEU A 122 4.34 -0.08 36.14
CA LEU A 122 4.41 0.45 37.51
C LEU A 122 4.60 -0.70 38.51
N ALA A 123 5.61 -0.58 39.37
CA ALA A 123 5.94 -1.54 40.42
C ALA A 123 5.20 -1.25 41.75
N ASN A 124 4.56 -0.08 41.86
CA ASN A 124 3.80 0.33 43.03
C ASN A 124 2.69 1.32 42.62
N GLY A 125 1.68 1.48 43.48
CA GLY A 125 0.57 2.43 43.29
C GLY A 125 -0.73 1.77 42.85
N PRO A 126 -1.80 2.56 42.63
CA PRO A 126 -3.14 2.05 42.34
C PRO A 126 -3.25 1.28 41.01
N LEU A 127 -2.31 1.52 40.09
CA LEU A 127 -2.22 0.83 38.79
C LEU A 127 -0.97 -0.06 38.70
N GLU A 128 -0.57 -0.68 39.81
CA GLU A 128 0.51 -1.67 39.83
C GLU A 128 0.28 -2.75 38.75
N GLY A 129 1.32 -3.01 37.95
CA GLY A 129 1.29 -3.96 36.84
C GLY A 129 0.62 -3.46 35.56
N PHE A 130 0.24 -2.18 35.46
CA PHE A 130 -0.10 -1.53 34.18
C PHE A 130 1.10 -0.74 33.62
N PRO A 131 1.18 -0.54 32.29
CA PRO A 131 2.20 0.31 31.68
C PRO A 131 2.17 1.73 32.25
N ARG A 132 3.34 2.31 32.58
CA ARG A 132 3.39 3.66 33.17
C ARG A 132 2.79 4.73 32.25
N VAL A 133 2.92 4.56 30.94
CA VAL A 133 2.31 5.44 29.93
C VAL A 133 0.77 5.43 29.96
N TYR A 134 0.14 4.34 30.41
CA TYR A 134 -1.31 4.29 30.63
C TYR A 134 -1.72 5.10 31.86
N HIS A 135 -0.92 5.06 32.93
CA HIS A 135 -1.14 5.90 34.11
C HIS A 135 -1.02 7.39 33.75
N ILE A 136 0.01 7.78 33.00
CA ILE A 136 0.18 9.15 32.48
C ILE A 136 -1.07 9.61 31.72
N ALA A 137 -1.59 8.78 30.81
CA ALA A 137 -2.79 9.10 30.04
C ALA A 137 -4.03 9.28 30.94
N ARG A 138 -4.23 8.39 31.92
CA ARG A 138 -5.35 8.47 32.86
C ARG A 138 -5.30 9.70 33.75
N GLU A 139 -4.13 10.05 34.28
CA GLU A 139 -3.95 11.23 35.12
C GLU A 139 -4.25 12.52 34.35
N LEU A 140 -3.78 12.62 33.10
CA LEU A 140 -4.08 13.78 32.28
C LEU A 140 -5.58 13.89 31.99
N ILE A 141 -6.24 12.78 31.67
CA ILE A 141 -7.69 12.75 31.40
C ILE A 141 -8.50 13.10 32.64
N ALA A 142 -8.12 12.60 33.82
CA ALA A 142 -8.81 12.85 35.08
C ALA A 142 -8.81 14.35 35.47
N HIS A 143 -7.67 15.02 35.33
CA HIS A 143 -7.51 16.44 35.67
C HIS A 143 -7.88 17.41 34.52
N SER A 144 -8.33 16.90 33.37
CA SER A 144 -8.79 17.69 32.22
C SER A 144 -10.24 17.42 31.80
N ASP A 145 -10.98 16.59 32.54
CA ASP A 145 -12.34 16.12 32.21
C ASP A 145 -12.45 15.60 30.77
N GLY A 146 -11.47 14.77 30.37
CA GLY A 146 -11.39 14.16 29.04
C GLY A 146 -11.02 15.11 27.90
N ARG A 147 -10.74 16.39 28.17
CA ARG A 147 -10.31 17.36 27.16
C ARG A 147 -8.80 17.32 26.99
N VAL A 148 -8.34 16.70 25.90
CA VAL A 148 -6.93 16.71 25.51
C VAL A 148 -6.75 17.75 24.42
N ASP A 149 -5.79 18.64 24.60
CA ASP A 149 -5.29 19.52 23.55
C ASP A 149 -3.79 19.26 23.33
N THR A 150 -3.31 19.68 22.15
CA THR A 150 -1.94 19.39 21.71
C THR A 150 -0.90 20.05 22.62
N GLU A 151 -1.08 21.31 23.03
CA GLU A 151 -0.09 22.03 23.84
C GLU A 151 0.01 21.46 25.25
N THR A 152 -1.13 21.18 25.88
CA THR A 152 -1.22 20.57 27.21
C THR A 152 -0.60 19.17 27.21
N LEU A 153 -0.86 18.36 26.18
CA LEU A 153 -0.25 17.04 26.04
C LEU A 153 1.28 17.13 25.92
N PHE A 154 1.80 18.01 25.05
CA PHE A 154 3.23 18.23 24.90
C PHE A 154 3.87 18.72 26.22
N GLY A 155 3.26 19.69 26.88
CA GLY A 155 3.74 20.27 28.13
C GLY A 155 3.82 19.22 29.24
N PHE A 156 2.77 18.41 29.40
CA PHE A 156 2.68 17.36 30.42
C PHE A 156 3.75 16.29 30.22
N ILE A 157 3.87 15.74 29.00
CA ILE A 157 4.85 14.68 28.71
C ILE A 157 6.29 15.21 28.83
N ASN A 158 6.55 16.43 28.35
CA ASN A 158 7.87 17.04 28.49
C ASN A 158 8.26 17.28 29.96
N ALA A 159 7.31 17.72 30.79
CA ALA A 159 7.50 17.90 32.22
C ALA A 159 7.78 16.57 32.93
N TYR A 160 7.02 15.51 32.63
CA TYR A 160 7.25 14.16 33.13
C TYR A 160 8.67 13.68 32.77
N GLN A 161 9.05 13.81 31.50
CA GLN A 161 10.35 13.40 30.98
C GLN A 161 11.51 14.16 31.63
N SER A 162 11.31 15.36 32.18
CA SER A 162 12.38 16.10 32.87
C SER A 162 12.89 15.37 34.13
N VAL A 163 12.06 14.51 34.73
CA VAL A 163 12.39 13.70 35.90
C VAL A 163 12.71 12.26 35.48
N SER A 164 11.83 11.61 34.71
CA SER A 164 11.97 10.21 34.29
C SER A 164 11.87 10.10 32.76
N PRO A 165 12.98 9.85 32.05
CA PRO A 165 12.97 9.73 30.59
C PRO A 165 12.07 8.59 30.13
N LEU A 166 11.31 8.81 29.06
CA LEU A 166 10.51 7.78 28.39
C LEU A 166 11.35 7.14 27.28
N LEU A 167 11.14 5.83 27.05
CA LEU A 167 11.73 5.09 25.94
C LEU A 167 11.04 5.47 24.62
N ILE A 168 11.71 5.24 23.48
CA ILE A 168 11.10 5.44 22.15
C ILE A 168 9.80 4.63 22.02
N GLY A 169 9.85 3.35 22.42
CA GLY A 169 8.68 2.47 22.41
C GLY A 169 7.53 3.00 23.29
N GLU A 170 7.81 3.74 24.35
CA GLU A 170 6.78 4.35 25.20
C GLU A 170 6.17 5.60 24.59
N LEU A 171 6.97 6.43 23.91
CA LEU A 171 6.48 7.61 23.20
C LEU A 171 5.51 7.21 22.08
N TRP A 172 5.81 6.12 21.35
CA TRP A 172 4.91 5.55 20.35
C TRP A 172 3.64 4.92 20.94
N ALA A 173 3.67 4.50 22.20
CA ALA A 173 2.51 3.93 22.88
C ALA A 173 1.51 5.01 23.35
N ILE A 174 1.95 6.25 23.61
CA ILE A 174 1.13 7.37 24.08
C ILE A 174 -0.22 7.50 23.34
N PRO A 175 -0.28 7.57 21.98
CA PRO A 175 -1.55 7.68 21.25
C PRO A 175 -2.58 6.63 21.66
N ILE A 176 -2.12 5.38 21.76
CA ILE A 176 -2.97 4.23 22.08
C ILE A 176 -3.36 4.26 23.55
N MET A 177 -2.45 4.67 24.44
CA MET A 177 -2.76 4.79 25.87
C MET A 177 -3.82 5.86 26.14
N PHE A 178 -3.76 7.00 25.45
CA PHE A 178 -4.80 8.02 25.49
C PHE A 178 -6.12 7.51 24.94
N ARG A 179 -6.09 6.80 23.79
CA ARG A 179 -7.29 6.17 23.23
C ARG A 179 -7.94 5.18 24.21
N LEU A 180 -7.15 4.31 24.84
CA LEU A 180 -7.64 3.35 25.83
C LEU A 180 -8.22 4.04 27.06
N ALA A 181 -7.56 5.10 27.56
CA ALA A 181 -8.02 5.83 28.73
C ALA A 181 -9.31 6.65 28.43
N LEU A 182 -9.46 7.19 27.21
CA LEU A 182 -10.71 7.82 26.77
C LEU A 182 -11.84 6.79 26.61
N ILE A 183 -11.56 5.60 26.05
CA ILE A 183 -12.54 4.50 25.96
C ILE A 183 -12.94 4.03 27.37
N GLU A 184 -11.99 3.92 28.29
CA GLU A 184 -12.27 3.62 29.70
C GLU A 184 -13.18 4.69 30.34
N ASN A 185 -12.94 5.97 30.06
CA ASN A 185 -13.81 7.06 30.53
C ASN A 185 -15.22 6.97 29.93
N LEU A 186 -15.32 6.73 28.61
CA LEU A 186 -16.59 6.52 27.91
C LEU A 186 -17.37 5.33 28.48
N ARG A 187 -16.69 4.23 28.79
CA ARG A 187 -17.29 3.06 29.44
C ARG A 187 -17.80 3.40 30.85
N ARG A 188 -17.05 4.17 31.65
CA ARG A 188 -17.50 4.61 32.99
C ARG A 188 -18.75 5.48 32.89
N MET A 189 -18.78 6.40 31.94
CA MET A 189 -19.98 7.20 31.66
C MET A 189 -21.15 6.34 31.16
N ALA A 190 -20.89 5.34 30.32
CA ALA A 190 -21.91 4.40 29.85
C ALA A 190 -22.51 3.58 31.00
N ASP A 191 -21.70 3.13 31.96
CA ASP A 191 -22.19 2.48 33.19
C ASP A 191 -23.16 3.38 33.96
N ILE A 192 -22.83 4.66 34.13
CA ILE A 192 -23.69 5.65 34.82
C ILE A 192 -24.96 5.91 34.03
N ILE A 193 -24.86 6.09 32.71
CA ILE A 193 -26.03 6.26 31.83
C ILE A 193 -26.96 5.04 31.94
N SER A 194 -26.40 3.83 31.93
CA SER A 194 -27.13 2.57 32.06
C SER A 194 -27.80 2.44 33.43
N ALA A 195 -27.09 2.76 34.53
CA ALA A 195 -27.62 2.75 35.89
C ALA A 195 -28.76 3.76 36.06
N ASN A 196 -28.52 5.03 35.71
CA ASN A 196 -29.53 6.09 35.74
C ASN A 196 -30.74 5.75 34.86
N ARG A 197 -30.52 5.04 33.75
CA ARG A 197 -31.62 4.63 32.88
C ARG A 197 -32.49 3.54 33.51
N ARG A 198 -31.89 2.53 34.16
CA ARG A 198 -32.64 1.52 34.92
C ARG A 198 -33.46 2.15 36.05
N ASP A 199 -32.91 3.15 36.72
CA ASP A 199 -33.61 3.90 37.77
C ASP A 199 -34.80 4.69 37.20
N ARG A 200 -34.63 5.36 36.05
CA ARG A 200 -35.74 6.05 35.35
C ARG A 200 -36.79 5.08 34.83
N ASP A 201 -36.40 3.91 34.31
CA ASP A 201 -37.33 2.89 33.85
C ASP A 201 -38.14 2.29 35.03
N SER A 202 -37.52 2.15 36.21
CA SER A 202 -38.21 1.77 37.45
C SER A 202 -39.20 2.85 37.89
N ALA A 203 -38.79 4.13 37.88
CA ALA A 203 -39.67 5.26 38.17
C ALA A 203 -40.87 5.31 37.20
N GLY A 204 -40.62 5.13 35.90
CA GLY A 204 -41.65 5.06 34.87
C GLY A 204 -42.62 3.89 35.08
N HIS A 205 -42.10 2.69 35.38
CA HIS A 205 -42.95 1.53 35.67
C HIS A 205 -43.92 1.79 36.82
N TRP A 206 -43.44 2.37 37.92
CA TRP A 206 -44.28 2.72 39.06
C TRP A 206 -45.25 3.85 38.73
N ALA A 207 -44.82 4.89 38.03
CA ALA A 207 -45.67 6.01 37.63
C ALA A 207 -46.80 5.60 36.66
N ASP A 208 -46.50 4.75 35.68
CA ASP A 208 -47.48 4.20 34.73
C ASP A 208 -48.50 3.33 35.46
N ARG A 209 -48.03 2.41 36.31
CA ARG A 209 -48.90 1.52 37.09
C ARG A 209 -49.79 2.29 38.07
N MET A 210 -49.25 3.34 38.70
CA MET A 210 -50.04 4.24 39.55
C MET A 210 -51.07 5.03 38.74
N THR A 211 -50.72 5.47 37.54
CA THR A 211 -51.62 6.22 36.66
C THR A 211 -52.77 5.34 36.14
N GLU A 212 -52.45 4.13 35.70
CA GLU A 212 -53.42 3.14 35.23
C GLU A 212 -54.42 2.80 36.34
N VAL A 213 -53.92 2.46 37.53
CA VAL A 213 -54.77 2.14 38.69
C VAL A 213 -55.55 3.36 39.17
N ALA A 214 -54.97 4.56 39.16
CA ALA A 214 -55.70 5.78 39.48
C ALA A 214 -56.83 6.09 38.48
N ARG A 215 -56.72 5.63 37.22
CA ARG A 215 -57.76 5.79 36.19
C ARG A 215 -58.85 4.72 36.28
N GLU A 216 -58.48 3.46 36.54
CA GLU A 216 -59.38 2.31 36.46
C GLU A 216 -59.99 1.91 37.80
N ASP A 217 -59.22 1.95 38.90
CA ASP A 217 -59.68 1.64 40.25
C ASP A 217 -58.94 2.45 41.33
N PRO A 218 -59.38 3.69 41.61
CA PRO A 218 -58.69 4.61 42.53
C PRO A 218 -58.53 4.06 43.96
N LYS A 219 -59.35 3.08 44.38
CA LYS A 219 -59.29 2.50 45.73
C LYS A 219 -58.06 1.61 45.92
N ASN A 220 -57.53 1.03 44.84
CA ASN A 220 -56.36 0.15 44.88
C ASN A 220 -55.03 0.90 44.77
N LEU A 221 -55.04 2.23 44.59
CA LEU A 221 -53.81 3.04 44.48
C LEU A 221 -52.93 2.92 45.73
N ILE A 222 -53.52 2.83 46.92
CA ILE A 222 -52.80 2.62 48.18
C ILE A 222 -52.04 1.29 48.20
N LEU A 223 -52.58 0.24 47.57
CA LEU A 223 -51.90 -1.06 47.46
C LEU A 223 -50.66 -0.96 46.57
N VAL A 224 -50.74 -0.20 45.47
CA VAL A 224 -49.61 0.04 44.55
C VAL A 224 -48.51 0.85 45.24
N ILE A 225 -48.87 1.88 46.02
CA ILE A 225 -47.91 2.66 46.81
C ILE A 225 -47.24 1.76 47.87
N ALA A 226 -48.01 0.90 48.52
CA ALA A 226 -47.47 -0.06 49.50
C ALA A 226 -46.59 -1.15 48.86
N ASP A 227 -46.87 -1.55 47.62
CA ASP A 227 -46.03 -2.47 46.84
C ASP A 227 -44.72 -1.79 46.42
N MET A 228 -44.77 -0.53 45.96
CA MET A 228 -43.58 0.27 45.67
C MET A 228 -42.71 0.44 46.91
N ALA A 229 -43.30 0.86 48.03
CA ALA A 229 -42.57 1.03 49.29
C ALA A 229 -41.95 -0.29 49.81
N ARG A 230 -42.58 -1.45 49.52
CA ARG A 230 -42.03 -2.78 49.83
C ARG A 230 -40.90 -3.20 48.90
N SER A 231 -40.88 -2.70 47.66
CA SER A 231 -39.83 -2.99 46.68
C SER A 231 -38.51 -2.24 46.95
N ASP A 232 -38.53 -1.28 47.88
CA ASP A 232 -37.38 -0.45 48.29
C ASP A 232 -36.61 0.17 47.11
N PRO A 233 -37.26 1.04 46.30
CA PRO A 233 -36.64 1.63 45.12
C PRO A 233 -35.44 2.52 45.51
N PRO A 234 -34.37 2.54 44.69
CA PRO A 234 -33.22 3.40 44.96
C PRO A 234 -33.64 4.88 44.90
N LEU A 235 -33.42 5.62 45.99
CA LEU A 235 -33.72 7.07 46.07
C LEU A 235 -32.61 7.91 45.39
N THR A 236 -32.21 7.52 44.19
CA THR A 236 -31.20 8.23 43.38
C THR A 236 -31.80 9.50 42.77
N SER A 237 -30.94 10.44 42.36
CA SER A 237 -31.39 11.69 41.72
C SER A 237 -32.21 11.40 40.46
N ALA A 238 -31.82 10.38 39.69
CA ALA A 238 -32.50 9.93 38.49
C ALA A 238 -33.91 9.38 38.76
N PHE A 239 -34.08 8.53 39.79
CA PHE A 239 -35.38 7.97 40.18
C PHE A 239 -36.33 9.06 40.69
N VAL A 240 -35.85 9.91 41.61
CA VAL A 240 -36.66 10.96 42.25
C VAL A 240 -37.08 12.02 41.24
N ALA A 241 -36.16 12.48 40.39
CA ALA A 241 -36.47 13.51 39.38
C ALA A 241 -37.48 13.01 38.34
N GLU A 242 -37.36 11.75 37.88
CA GLU A 242 -38.29 11.17 36.91
C GLU A 242 -39.67 10.91 37.53
N THR A 243 -39.72 10.42 38.78
CA THR A 243 -40.98 10.22 39.51
C THR A 243 -41.70 11.55 39.76
N ALA A 244 -40.97 12.57 40.21
CA ALA A 244 -41.49 13.92 40.38
C ALA A 244 -42.06 14.45 39.06
N ARG A 245 -41.28 14.38 37.97
CA ARG A 245 -41.69 14.87 36.65
C ARG A 245 -42.97 14.21 36.12
N GLN A 246 -43.16 12.91 36.31
CA GLN A 246 -44.34 12.20 35.79
C GLN A 246 -45.61 12.40 36.63
N LEU A 247 -45.47 12.57 37.94
CA LEU A 247 -46.60 12.67 38.88
C LEU A 247 -47.00 14.13 39.19
N GLN A 248 -46.08 15.08 39.08
CA GLN A 248 -46.31 16.50 39.37
C GLN A 248 -47.27 17.12 38.33
N GLY A 249 -48.37 17.73 38.81
CA GLY A 249 -49.40 18.34 37.96
C GLY A 249 -50.60 17.45 37.60
N ARG A 250 -50.68 16.20 38.10
CA ARG A 250 -51.84 15.31 37.93
C ARG A 250 -52.83 15.40 39.12
N PRO A 251 -54.16 15.25 38.91
CA PRO A 251 -55.16 15.56 39.93
C PRO A 251 -55.26 14.56 41.09
N GLY A 252 -55.47 15.11 42.30
CA GLY A 252 -56.21 14.54 43.44
C GLY A 252 -55.60 13.40 44.27
N SER A 253 -55.21 12.28 43.64
CA SER A 253 -54.83 11.04 44.34
C SER A 253 -53.36 10.64 44.12
N LEU A 254 -52.67 11.26 43.16
CA LEU A 254 -51.26 10.97 42.83
C LEU A 254 -50.26 11.83 43.62
N VAL A 255 -50.71 12.58 44.63
CA VAL A 255 -49.84 13.35 45.55
C VAL A 255 -49.23 12.46 46.65
N PHE A 256 -49.94 11.40 47.06
CA PHE A 256 -49.48 10.50 48.13
C PHE A 256 -48.14 9.79 47.88
N PRO A 257 -47.82 9.30 46.66
CA PRO A 257 -46.49 8.77 46.35
C PRO A 257 -45.37 9.82 46.48
N LEU A 258 -45.62 11.07 46.06
CA LEU A 258 -44.64 12.16 46.18
C LEU A 258 -44.39 12.52 47.64
N ASN A 259 -45.43 12.59 48.47
CA ASN A 259 -45.29 12.80 49.90
C ASN A 259 -44.50 11.67 50.59
N TRP A 260 -44.66 10.43 50.14
CA TRP A 260 -43.87 9.31 50.66
C TRP A 260 -42.37 9.45 50.32
N ILE A 261 -42.05 9.82 49.08
CA ILE A 261 -40.66 10.11 48.66
C ILE A 261 -40.09 11.27 49.47
N GLU A 262 -40.86 12.35 49.64
CA GLU A 262 -40.46 13.53 50.41
C GLU A 262 -40.20 13.18 51.89
N GLN A 263 -41.04 12.34 52.49
CA GLN A 263 -40.83 11.84 53.85
C GLN A 263 -39.54 11.01 53.95
N ARG A 264 -39.26 10.11 53.01
CA ARG A 264 -38.02 9.32 52.98
C ARG A 264 -36.77 10.17 52.76
N LEU A 265 -36.82 11.16 51.87
CA LEU A 265 -35.71 12.09 51.66
C LEU A 265 -35.45 12.95 52.91
N SER A 266 -36.50 13.31 53.65
CA SER A 266 -36.36 14.05 54.91
C SER A 266 -35.62 13.25 56.00
N GLU A 267 -35.75 11.92 56.01
CA GLU A 267 -34.98 11.04 56.92
C GLU A 267 -33.46 11.13 56.69
N ILE A 268 -33.03 11.55 55.49
CA ILE A 268 -31.63 11.73 55.08
C ILE A 268 -31.25 13.20 54.83
N ASN A 269 -32.05 14.16 55.31
CA ASN A 269 -31.85 15.62 55.15
C ASN A 269 -31.75 16.10 53.69
N LEU A 270 -32.42 15.42 52.75
CA LEU A 270 -32.52 15.84 51.35
C LEU A 270 -33.95 16.27 51.01
N THR A 271 -34.10 17.07 49.97
CA THR A 271 -35.40 17.51 49.43
C THR A 271 -35.55 17.09 47.97
N VAL A 272 -36.79 16.97 47.49
CA VAL A 272 -37.05 16.64 46.08
C VAL A 272 -36.44 17.68 45.13
N GLU A 273 -36.49 18.96 45.48
CA GLU A 273 -35.90 20.05 44.69
C GLU A 273 -34.36 19.94 44.59
N GLN A 274 -33.68 19.60 45.70
CA GLN A 274 -32.24 19.33 45.67
C GLN A 274 -31.89 18.13 44.79
N MET A 275 -32.71 17.06 44.79
CA MET A 275 -32.48 15.89 43.93
C MET A 275 -32.67 16.22 42.44
N ILE A 276 -33.66 17.04 42.09
CA ILE A 276 -33.89 17.51 40.71
C ILE A 276 -32.71 18.38 40.23
N ASN A 277 -32.24 19.30 41.08
CA ASN A 277 -31.09 20.15 40.76
C ASN A 277 -29.81 19.32 40.61
N ALA A 278 -29.57 18.35 41.51
CA ALA A 278 -28.45 17.43 41.42
C ALA A 278 -28.48 16.61 40.13
N GLU A 279 -29.66 16.11 39.72
CA GLU A 279 -29.83 15.38 38.47
C GLU A 279 -29.53 16.24 37.24
N THR A 280 -30.01 17.48 37.23
CA THR A 280 -29.77 18.41 36.12
C THR A 280 -28.28 18.75 36.00
N GLN A 281 -27.61 18.99 37.13
CA GLN A 281 -26.18 19.25 37.16
C GLN A 281 -25.36 18.03 36.73
N ALA A 282 -25.74 16.82 37.17
CA ALA A 282 -25.10 15.58 36.76
C ALA A 282 -25.23 15.35 35.24
N GLN A 283 -26.44 15.48 34.68
CA GLN A 283 -26.65 15.33 33.23
C GLN A 283 -25.85 16.33 32.40
N ALA A 284 -25.80 17.60 32.82
CA ALA A 284 -25.01 18.62 32.15
C ALA A 284 -23.50 18.30 32.20
N ALA A 285 -23.01 17.86 33.35
CA ALA A 285 -21.60 17.51 33.53
C ALA A 285 -21.22 16.25 32.73
N ASP A 286 -22.09 15.23 32.69
CA ASP A 286 -21.89 14.01 31.91
C ASP A 286 -21.88 14.31 30.40
N GLN A 287 -22.81 15.17 29.94
CA GLN A 287 -22.86 15.60 28.54
C GLN A 287 -21.56 16.29 28.10
N VAL A 288 -21.01 17.17 28.92
CA VAL A 288 -19.74 17.87 28.63
C VAL A 288 -18.57 16.88 28.59
N SER A 289 -18.44 15.99 29.57
CA SER A 289 -17.34 15.02 29.62
C SER A 289 -17.38 14.02 28.46
N PHE A 290 -18.58 13.61 28.07
CA PHE A 290 -18.80 12.76 26.90
C PHE A 290 -18.39 13.49 25.62
N GLY A 291 -18.86 14.73 25.44
CA GLY A 291 -18.49 15.59 24.31
C GLY A 291 -16.98 15.85 24.22
N ASN A 292 -16.32 16.10 25.36
CA ASN A 292 -14.87 16.25 25.45
C ASN A 292 -14.16 14.96 25.05
N SER A 293 -14.59 13.81 25.56
CA SER A 293 -13.97 12.52 25.26
C SER A 293 -14.07 12.17 23.77
N ILE A 294 -15.23 12.42 23.13
CA ILE A 294 -15.42 12.23 21.69
C ILE A 294 -14.56 13.20 20.88
N THR A 295 -14.52 14.48 21.27
CA THR A 295 -13.71 15.50 20.60
C THR A 295 -12.23 15.16 20.68
N SER A 296 -11.76 14.68 21.85
CA SER A 296 -10.39 14.23 22.06
C SER A 296 -10.05 12.99 21.22
N LEU A 297 -10.95 12.00 21.11
CA LEU A 297 -10.73 10.86 20.21
C LEU A 297 -10.53 11.31 18.76
N ARG A 298 -11.36 12.24 18.26
CA ARG A 298 -11.18 12.82 16.92
C ARG A 298 -9.87 13.60 16.79
N LEU A 299 -9.46 14.31 17.84
CA LEU A 299 -8.17 15.00 17.87
C LEU A 299 -7.00 14.00 17.75
N LEU A 300 -7.04 12.89 18.49
CA LEU A 300 -5.99 11.86 18.43
C LEU A 300 -5.83 11.29 17.02
N ASP A 301 -6.90 11.20 16.23
CA ASP A 301 -6.83 10.73 14.85
C ASP A 301 -6.30 11.81 13.88
N ALA A 302 -6.52 13.09 14.18
CA ALA A 302 -6.04 14.21 13.36
C ALA A 302 -4.59 14.63 13.66
N MET A 303 -4.04 14.25 14.81
CA MET A 303 -2.68 14.62 15.23
C MET A 303 -1.60 13.88 14.44
N ASP A 304 -0.55 14.60 14.05
CA ASP A 304 0.66 13.99 13.51
C ASP A 304 1.56 13.46 14.63
N TRP A 305 1.38 12.18 14.95
CA TRP A 305 2.17 11.49 15.96
C TRP A 305 3.65 11.36 15.61
N ARG A 306 4.02 11.53 14.33
CA ARG A 306 5.42 11.51 13.89
C ARG A 306 6.17 12.72 14.45
N GLU A 307 5.59 13.91 14.26
CA GLU A 307 6.12 15.15 14.80
C GLU A 307 6.14 15.11 16.34
N PHE A 308 5.12 14.54 16.95
CA PHE A 308 5.04 14.38 18.41
C PHE A 308 6.22 13.59 18.97
N VAL A 309 6.51 12.41 18.41
CA VAL A 309 7.62 11.57 18.86
C VAL A 309 8.97 12.24 18.59
N GLU A 310 9.16 12.84 17.41
CA GLU A 310 10.43 13.50 17.08
C GLU A 310 10.73 14.70 17.99
N ARG A 311 9.70 15.48 18.34
CA ARG A 311 9.87 16.64 19.22
C ARG A 311 10.18 16.25 20.66
N LEU A 312 9.69 15.10 21.14
CA LEU A 312 9.83 14.69 22.54
C LEU A 312 10.93 13.64 22.78
N SER A 313 11.39 12.95 21.74
CA SER A 313 12.39 11.90 21.86
C SER A 313 13.78 12.47 22.13
N ARG A 314 14.37 12.12 23.28
CA ARG A 314 15.75 12.48 23.61
C ARG A 314 16.76 11.85 22.63
N VAL A 315 16.48 10.64 22.16
CA VAL A 315 17.31 9.96 21.16
C VAL A 315 17.32 10.73 19.85
N GLU A 316 16.15 11.21 19.41
CA GLU A 316 16.04 12.04 18.21
C GLU A 316 16.89 13.32 18.33
N HIS A 317 16.76 14.06 19.44
CA HIS A 317 17.58 15.25 19.70
C HIS A 317 19.09 14.96 19.71
N THR A 318 19.50 13.82 20.27
CA THR A 318 20.91 13.40 20.25
C THR A 318 21.38 13.10 18.83
N LEU A 319 20.61 12.33 18.05
CA LEU A 319 20.96 11.97 16.68
C LEU A 319 20.97 13.19 15.74
N GLN A 320 20.16 14.22 16.00
CA GLN A 320 20.21 15.50 15.29
C GLN A 320 21.55 16.23 15.45
N SER A 321 22.35 15.92 16.48
CA SER A 321 23.73 16.42 16.62
C SER A 321 24.76 15.70 15.73
N ASP A 322 24.26 14.94 14.73
CA ASP A 322 25.05 14.27 13.69
C ASP A 322 26.10 15.20 13.09
N PRO A 323 27.40 14.84 13.15
CA PRO A 323 28.45 15.71 12.67
C PRO A 323 28.44 15.87 11.14
N ALA A 324 27.75 15.02 10.37
CA ALA A 324 27.56 15.25 8.94
C ALA A 324 26.48 16.31 8.63
N ASP A 325 25.65 16.71 9.61
CA ASP A 325 24.49 17.62 9.43
C ASP A 325 23.46 17.09 8.40
N GLU A 326 23.40 15.77 8.23
CA GLU A 326 22.51 15.12 7.25
C GLU A 326 21.32 14.44 7.93
N TYR A 327 21.47 13.95 9.18
CA TYR A 327 20.40 13.22 9.90
C TYR A 327 19.08 14.00 9.95
N ALA A 328 19.10 15.29 10.29
CA ALA A 328 17.89 16.11 10.38
C ALA A 328 17.20 16.33 9.01
N ALA A 329 17.95 16.21 7.91
CA ALA A 329 17.43 16.34 6.55
C ALA A 329 16.98 15.00 5.93
N MET A 330 17.08 13.88 6.67
CA MET A 330 16.58 12.57 6.22
C MET A 330 15.06 12.49 6.26
N ASP A 331 14.49 11.58 5.47
CA ASP A 331 13.07 11.28 5.57
C ASP A 331 12.71 10.62 6.91
N PHE A 332 11.45 10.79 7.30
CA PHE A 332 10.96 10.27 8.58
C PHE A 332 11.21 8.76 8.73
N GLU A 333 10.97 8.00 7.66
CA GLU A 333 11.09 6.53 7.66
C GLU A 333 12.55 6.08 7.88
N THR A 334 13.53 6.82 7.36
CA THR A 334 14.95 6.58 7.61
C THR A 334 15.34 6.93 9.04
N ARG A 335 14.93 8.11 9.54
CA ARG A 335 15.20 8.52 10.94
C ARG A 335 14.58 7.52 11.91
N ASP A 336 13.35 7.09 11.64
CA ASP A 336 12.63 6.14 12.48
C ASP A 336 13.31 4.78 12.55
N ARG A 337 13.87 4.31 11.44
CA ARG A 337 14.66 3.09 11.44
C ARG A 337 15.94 3.21 12.27
N TYR A 338 16.62 4.35 12.21
CA TYR A 338 17.82 4.58 13.03
C TYR A 338 17.46 4.58 14.52
N ARG A 339 16.31 5.16 14.89
CA ARG A 339 15.77 5.09 16.26
C ARG A 339 15.45 3.64 16.68
N HIS A 340 14.84 2.84 15.81
CA HIS A 340 14.59 1.42 16.08
C HIS A 340 15.89 0.60 16.25
N GLU A 341 16.94 0.88 15.47
CA GLU A 341 18.24 0.22 15.66
C GLU A 341 18.88 0.60 17.01
N VAL A 342 18.72 1.86 17.44
CA VAL A 342 19.15 2.30 18.78
C VAL A 342 18.38 1.54 19.87
N GLU A 343 17.06 1.45 19.76
CA GLU A 343 16.19 0.70 20.68
C GLU A 343 16.60 -0.78 20.77
N GLU A 344 16.80 -1.46 19.64
CA GLU A 344 17.21 -2.86 19.59
C GLU A 344 18.59 -3.10 20.23
N ILE A 345 19.57 -2.23 19.98
CA ILE A 345 20.90 -2.32 20.57
C ILE A 345 20.82 -2.07 22.09
N ALA A 346 20.08 -1.05 22.52
CA ALA A 346 19.89 -0.72 23.93
C ALA A 346 19.21 -1.87 24.68
N LYS A 347 18.13 -2.42 24.13
CA LYS A 347 17.36 -3.53 24.69
C LYS A 347 18.18 -4.81 24.84
N LYS A 348 18.95 -5.21 23.82
CA LYS A 348 19.80 -6.40 23.88
C LYS A 348 21.01 -6.21 24.79
N GLY A 349 21.53 -4.99 24.88
CA GLY A 349 22.72 -4.66 25.68
C GLY A 349 22.43 -4.28 27.14
N GLY A 350 21.18 -4.01 27.49
CA GLY A 350 20.83 -3.47 28.80
C GLY A 350 21.33 -2.04 29.02
N PHE A 351 21.47 -1.26 27.94
CA PHE A 351 21.92 0.14 27.97
C PHE A 351 20.72 1.10 27.91
N LEU A 352 20.94 2.37 28.25
CA LEU A 352 19.97 3.42 27.96
C LEU A 352 20.03 3.77 26.46
N GLU A 353 18.87 3.99 25.84
CA GLU A 353 18.76 4.36 24.42
C GLU A 353 19.55 5.65 24.10
N SER A 354 19.57 6.62 25.04
CA SER A 354 20.34 7.86 24.91
C SER A 354 21.85 7.63 24.82
N ASP A 355 22.37 6.64 25.54
CA ASP A 355 23.81 6.38 25.61
C ASP A 355 24.29 5.73 24.31
N VAL A 356 23.49 4.82 23.74
CA VAL A 356 23.76 4.21 22.43
C VAL A 356 23.78 5.27 21.34
N ALA A 357 22.80 6.18 21.33
CA ALA A 357 22.73 7.29 20.38
C ALA A 357 23.94 8.23 20.51
N GLN A 358 24.30 8.59 21.75
CA GLN A 358 25.44 9.45 22.05
C GLN A 358 26.75 8.82 21.56
N GLN A 359 26.96 7.53 21.83
CA GLN A 359 28.18 6.84 21.39
C GLN A 359 28.30 6.76 19.86
N ALA A 360 27.19 6.59 19.15
CA ALA A 360 27.18 6.62 17.68
C ALA A 360 27.56 7.99 17.12
N VAL A 361 27.05 9.08 17.73
CA VAL A 361 27.43 10.47 17.39
C VAL A 361 28.90 10.73 17.65
N GLU A 362 29.44 10.26 18.79
CA GLU A 362 30.85 10.45 19.14
C GLU A 362 31.79 9.76 18.14
N LEU A 363 31.49 8.53 17.74
CA LEU A 363 32.28 7.81 16.73
C LEU A 363 32.24 8.52 15.37
N ALA A 364 31.08 9.05 14.96
CA ALA A 364 30.94 9.86 13.76
C ALA A 364 31.76 11.16 13.85
N ARG A 365 31.82 11.77 15.05
CA ARG A 365 32.57 13.00 15.30
C ARG A 365 34.08 12.77 15.26
N GLU A 366 34.56 11.68 15.83
CA GLU A 366 35.97 11.27 15.75
C GLU A 366 36.41 11.03 14.30
N SER A 367 35.57 10.37 13.50
CA SER A 367 35.85 10.11 12.09
C SER A 367 35.89 11.39 11.26
N ARG A 368 35.01 12.36 11.53
CA ARG A 368 35.05 13.69 10.89
C ARG A 368 36.35 14.43 11.14
N GLY A 369 36.97 14.24 12.31
CA GLY A 369 38.27 14.84 12.64
C GLY A 369 39.47 14.20 11.90
N ARG A 370 39.32 12.99 11.36
CA ARG A 370 40.42 12.22 10.72
C ARG A 370 40.32 12.11 9.20
N LYS A 371 39.13 12.25 8.61
CA LYS A 371 38.85 12.12 7.17
C LYS A 371 38.12 13.36 6.62
N ASP A 372 37.98 13.42 5.30
CA ASP A 372 37.26 14.50 4.61
C ASP A 372 35.80 14.65 5.10
N LYS A 373 35.27 15.88 5.12
CA LYS A 373 33.94 16.24 5.66
C LYS A 373 32.78 15.49 4.98
N LYS A 374 32.99 14.96 3.78
CA LYS A 374 31.99 14.25 2.97
C LYS A 374 32.04 12.72 3.09
N SER A 375 32.88 12.19 3.99
CA SER A 375 33.01 10.75 4.20
C SER A 375 31.74 10.17 4.82
N ARG A 376 31.27 9.01 4.32
CA ARG A 376 30.20 8.21 4.95
C ARG A 376 30.42 7.94 6.44
N THR A 377 31.69 7.85 6.86
CA THR A 377 32.08 7.57 8.25
C THR A 377 31.83 8.73 9.20
N SER A 378 31.55 9.94 8.70
CA SER A 378 31.19 11.09 9.55
C SER A 378 29.69 11.19 9.81
N HIS A 379 28.89 10.24 9.33
CA HIS A 379 27.44 10.22 9.54
C HIS A 379 27.05 9.12 10.53
N VAL A 380 26.14 9.41 11.44
CA VAL A 380 25.67 8.47 12.48
C VAL A 380 25.12 7.15 11.92
N GLY A 381 24.43 7.19 10.77
CA GLY A 381 23.85 6.00 10.13
C GLY A 381 24.87 4.90 9.82
N TYR A 382 26.13 5.28 9.57
CA TYR A 382 27.21 4.34 9.29
C TYR A 382 27.50 3.42 10.48
N TYR A 383 27.34 3.92 11.71
CA TYR A 383 27.57 3.18 12.95
C TYR A 383 26.35 2.41 13.43
N LEU A 384 25.15 2.83 13.04
CA LEU A 384 23.90 2.17 13.41
C LEU A 384 23.57 1.01 12.46
N THR A 385 23.67 1.25 11.15
CA THR A 385 23.15 0.33 10.12
C THR A 385 24.22 -0.33 9.25
N ASP A 386 25.38 0.30 9.07
CA ASP A 386 26.41 -0.14 8.11
C ASP A 386 27.63 -0.76 8.84
N ASN A 387 28.76 -0.90 8.13
CA ASN A 387 30.01 -1.50 8.58
C ASN A 387 30.61 -0.85 9.85
N GLY A 388 30.20 0.35 10.24
CA GLY A 388 30.61 1.01 11.47
C GLY A 388 30.06 0.36 12.74
N ARG A 389 29.07 -0.53 12.63
CA ARG A 389 28.39 -1.15 13.77
C ARG A 389 29.31 -1.95 14.70
N ASP A 390 30.37 -2.56 14.18
CA ASP A 390 31.36 -3.26 15.02
C ASP A 390 32.16 -2.29 15.90
N ALA A 391 32.42 -1.07 15.41
CA ALA A 391 33.07 -0.05 16.22
C ALA A 391 32.15 0.43 17.35
N LEU A 392 30.85 0.59 17.07
CA LEU A 392 29.85 0.93 18.08
C LEU A 392 29.74 -0.14 19.17
N PHE A 393 29.69 -1.42 18.77
CA PHE A 393 29.63 -2.53 19.73
C PHE A 393 30.85 -2.60 20.63
N LYS A 394 32.05 -2.38 20.07
CA LYS A 394 33.27 -2.30 20.87
C LYS A 394 33.26 -1.11 21.84
N ALA A 395 32.79 0.05 21.40
CA ALA A 395 32.70 1.24 22.25
C ALA A 395 31.73 1.03 23.43
N LEU A 396 30.58 0.38 23.18
CA LEU A 396 29.60 0.05 24.22
C LEU A 396 29.97 -1.19 25.06
N SER A 397 31.09 -1.86 24.77
CA SER A 397 31.43 -3.18 25.35
C SER A 397 30.30 -4.22 25.19
N PHE A 398 29.50 -4.09 24.13
CA PHE A 398 28.38 -4.96 23.83
C PHE A 398 28.86 -6.28 23.24
N HIS A 399 28.43 -7.38 23.85
CA HIS A 399 28.73 -8.72 23.38
C HIS A 399 27.46 -9.32 22.76
N PRO A 400 27.36 -9.39 21.42
CA PRO A 400 26.17 -9.96 20.77
C PRO A 400 26.00 -11.43 21.16
N SER A 401 24.76 -11.91 21.16
CA SER A 401 24.50 -13.32 21.43
C SER A 401 25.19 -14.21 20.38
N LEU A 402 25.43 -15.49 20.71
CA LEU A 402 25.91 -16.48 19.75
C LEU A 402 25.03 -16.54 18.49
N SER A 403 23.71 -16.39 18.66
CA SER A 403 22.76 -16.37 17.55
C SER A 403 22.92 -15.13 16.66
N ASP A 404 23.12 -13.95 17.25
CA ASP A 404 23.36 -12.71 16.51
C ASP A 404 24.72 -12.74 15.80
N THR A 405 25.73 -13.35 16.43
CA THR A 405 27.08 -13.51 15.86
C THR A 405 27.07 -14.45 14.65
N ILE A 406 26.36 -15.59 14.75
CA ILE A 406 26.19 -16.52 13.62
C ILE A 406 25.38 -15.86 12.50
N ARG A 407 24.26 -15.21 12.83
CA ARG A 407 23.46 -14.45 11.84
C ARG A 407 24.35 -13.43 11.13
N ARG A 408 25.15 -12.65 11.87
CA ARG A 408 26.06 -11.64 11.32
C ARG A 408 27.17 -12.23 10.46
N TRP A 409 27.78 -13.33 10.87
CA TRP A 409 28.78 -14.02 10.06
C TRP A 409 28.17 -14.51 8.74
N VAL A 410 26.96 -15.09 8.82
CA VAL A 410 26.16 -15.44 7.64
C VAL A 410 25.82 -14.19 6.83
N HIS A 411 25.59 -13.02 7.44
CA HIS A 411 25.34 -11.77 6.72
C HIS A 411 26.55 -11.30 5.90
N VAL A 412 27.73 -11.24 6.51
CA VAL A 412 28.96 -10.74 5.87
C VAL A 412 29.51 -11.72 4.84
N HIS A 413 29.32 -13.02 5.06
CA HIS A 413 29.90 -14.07 4.22
C HIS A 413 28.87 -14.87 3.43
N LEU A 414 27.61 -14.41 3.28
CA LEU A 414 26.50 -15.18 2.70
C LEU A 414 26.79 -15.74 1.30
N LEU A 415 27.68 -15.08 0.55
CA LEU A 415 28.00 -15.43 -0.83
C LEU A 415 28.51 -16.88 -0.95
N PHE A 416 29.42 -17.27 -0.06
CA PHE A 416 29.98 -18.63 -0.06
C PHE A 416 28.96 -19.72 0.28
N PRO A 417 28.22 -19.69 1.41
CA PRO A 417 27.19 -20.68 1.72
C PRO A 417 26.02 -20.63 0.72
N TYR A 418 25.73 -19.49 0.08
CA TYR A 418 24.75 -19.44 -1.01
C TYR A 418 25.20 -20.28 -2.21
N PHE A 419 26.41 -20.06 -2.72
CA PHE A 419 26.95 -20.86 -3.85
C PHE A 419 27.17 -22.33 -3.47
N CYS A 420 27.74 -22.59 -2.30
CA CYS A 420 27.91 -23.95 -1.81
C CYS A 420 26.56 -24.64 -1.59
N GLY A 421 25.55 -23.95 -1.08
CA GLY A 421 24.20 -24.47 -0.91
C GLY A 421 23.58 -24.88 -2.25
N ILE A 422 23.65 -24.00 -3.27
CA ILE A 422 23.18 -24.30 -4.62
C ILE A 422 23.94 -25.49 -5.21
N LEU A 423 25.26 -25.49 -5.12
CA LEU A 423 26.11 -26.54 -5.68
C LEU A 423 25.84 -27.89 -4.99
N VAL A 424 25.89 -27.94 -3.66
CA VAL A 424 25.70 -29.18 -2.88
C VAL A 424 24.31 -29.74 -3.08
N MET A 425 23.25 -28.93 -3.00
CA MET A 425 21.88 -29.41 -3.24
C MET A 425 21.69 -29.90 -4.68
N SER A 426 22.27 -29.19 -5.66
CA SER A 426 22.24 -29.64 -7.06
C SER A 426 22.98 -30.96 -7.25
N LEU A 427 24.14 -31.12 -6.61
CA LEU A 427 24.92 -32.36 -6.64
C LEU A 427 24.18 -33.51 -5.95
N ILE A 428 23.52 -33.29 -4.81
CA ILE A 428 22.73 -34.31 -4.11
C ILE A 428 21.60 -34.81 -5.00
N VAL A 429 20.79 -33.91 -5.55
CA VAL A 429 19.66 -34.27 -6.42
C VAL A 429 20.16 -34.97 -7.69
N THR A 430 21.23 -34.47 -8.30
CA THR A 430 21.86 -35.08 -9.49
C THR A 430 22.47 -36.45 -9.15
N PHE A 431 23.02 -36.64 -7.96
CA PHE A 431 23.56 -37.91 -7.47
C PHE A 431 22.46 -38.96 -7.27
N PHE A 432 21.28 -38.57 -6.77
CA PHE A 432 20.13 -39.49 -6.76
C PHE A 432 19.77 -39.96 -8.18
N GLY A 433 19.80 -39.06 -9.17
CA GLY A 433 19.71 -39.43 -10.58
C GLY A 433 20.82 -40.39 -11.01
N TYR A 434 22.08 -40.12 -10.62
CA TYR A 434 23.21 -40.99 -10.90
C TYR A 434 23.01 -42.43 -10.40
N THR A 435 22.43 -42.64 -9.21
CA THR A 435 22.20 -43.99 -8.68
C THR A 435 21.32 -44.86 -9.59
N ARG A 436 20.46 -44.24 -10.41
CA ARG A 436 19.64 -44.91 -11.43
C ARG A 436 20.32 -45.05 -12.78
N LEU A 437 21.42 -44.34 -13.02
CA LEU A 437 22.25 -44.38 -14.22
C LEU A 437 23.46 -45.33 -14.11
N ILE A 438 23.66 -46.03 -12.99
CA ILE A 438 24.84 -46.87 -12.68
C ILE A 438 25.09 -47.98 -13.73
N SER A 439 24.11 -48.33 -14.57
CA SER A 439 24.26 -49.25 -15.70
C SER A 439 24.75 -48.61 -17.02
N GLY A 440 24.97 -47.28 -17.08
CA GLY A 440 25.10 -46.48 -18.31
C GLY A 440 26.50 -46.28 -18.91
N GLY A 441 27.56 -46.86 -18.36
CA GLY A 441 28.92 -46.74 -18.90
C GLY A 441 29.45 -45.30 -19.01
N TRP A 442 30.29 -45.00 -20.00
CA TRP A 442 30.95 -43.69 -20.19
C TRP A 442 30.00 -42.53 -20.55
N PHE A 443 28.76 -42.84 -20.95
CA PHE A 443 27.72 -41.84 -21.27
C PHE A 443 27.05 -41.22 -20.03
N ALA A 444 27.28 -41.77 -18.84
CA ALA A 444 26.67 -41.25 -17.61
C ALA A 444 27.13 -39.82 -17.27
N LEU A 445 28.41 -39.49 -17.46
CA LEU A 445 28.96 -38.19 -17.05
C LEU A 445 28.37 -37.00 -17.85
N PRO A 446 28.33 -37.02 -19.20
CA PRO A 446 27.69 -35.94 -19.97
C PRO A 446 26.19 -35.77 -19.65
N LEU A 447 25.50 -36.88 -19.40
CA LEU A 447 24.07 -36.87 -19.08
C LEU A 447 23.79 -36.26 -17.69
N LEU A 448 24.67 -36.48 -16.71
CA LEU A 448 24.58 -35.82 -15.40
C LEU A 448 24.81 -34.32 -15.51
N VAL A 449 25.77 -33.89 -16.32
CA VAL A 449 26.00 -32.46 -16.57
C VAL A 449 24.76 -31.82 -17.21
N LEU A 450 24.13 -32.53 -18.16
CA LEU A 450 22.87 -32.08 -18.78
C LEU A 450 21.73 -31.99 -17.75
N LEU A 451 21.59 -32.97 -16.86
CA LEU A 451 20.58 -32.98 -15.79
C LEU A 451 20.83 -31.89 -14.72
N MET A 452 22.08 -31.53 -14.47
CA MET A 452 22.43 -30.54 -13.46
C MET A 452 21.82 -29.16 -13.75
N VAL A 453 21.62 -28.81 -15.02
CA VAL A 453 21.03 -27.53 -15.44
C VAL A 453 19.58 -27.38 -14.97
N PRO A 454 18.61 -28.25 -15.32
CA PRO A 454 17.25 -28.16 -14.79
C PRO A 454 17.17 -28.36 -13.28
N VAL A 455 18.02 -29.22 -12.70
CA VAL A 455 18.09 -29.40 -11.24
C VAL A 455 18.46 -28.10 -10.54
N SER A 456 19.46 -27.37 -11.06
CA SER A 456 19.88 -26.08 -10.49
C SER A 456 18.75 -25.05 -10.47
N GLN A 457 17.84 -25.07 -11.45
CA GLN A 457 16.69 -24.15 -11.49
C GLN A 457 15.73 -24.38 -10.32
N GLY A 458 15.38 -25.64 -10.05
CA GLY A 458 14.53 -26.02 -8.91
C GLY A 458 15.19 -25.68 -7.58
N VAL A 459 16.49 -25.98 -7.44
CA VAL A 459 17.28 -25.69 -6.24
C VAL A 459 17.38 -24.19 -5.96
N ILE A 460 17.70 -23.37 -6.97
CA ILE A 460 17.79 -21.90 -6.82
C ILE A 460 16.43 -21.32 -6.40
N THR A 461 15.33 -21.82 -6.95
CA THR A 461 13.98 -21.35 -6.58
C THR A 461 13.71 -21.58 -5.08
N VAL A 462 14.05 -22.76 -4.56
CA VAL A 462 13.86 -23.10 -3.15
C VAL A 462 14.80 -22.32 -2.24
N ILE A 463 16.08 -22.17 -2.62
CA ILE A 463 17.07 -21.42 -1.82
C ILE A 463 16.70 -19.94 -1.78
N ASN A 464 16.33 -19.34 -2.92
CA ASN A 464 15.90 -17.95 -2.98
C ASN A 464 14.66 -17.73 -2.09
N TRP A 465 13.66 -18.61 -2.18
CA TRP A 465 12.49 -18.55 -1.30
C TRP A 465 12.87 -18.69 0.18
N ALA A 466 13.75 -19.63 0.54
CA ALA A 466 14.21 -19.80 1.92
C ALA A 466 14.92 -18.53 2.45
N ILE A 467 15.68 -17.83 1.62
CA ILE A 467 16.30 -16.55 2.00
C ILE A 467 15.23 -15.50 2.32
N THR A 468 14.15 -15.41 1.52
CA THR A 468 13.05 -14.47 1.79
C THR A 468 12.29 -14.77 3.10
N LEU A 469 12.40 -15.97 3.65
CA LEU A 469 11.87 -16.30 4.97
C LEU A 469 12.80 -15.89 6.11
N LEU A 470 14.11 -15.83 5.84
CA LEU A 470 15.15 -15.56 6.84
C LEU A 470 15.53 -14.08 6.93
N ARG A 471 15.33 -13.30 5.86
CA ARG A 471 15.65 -11.87 5.80
C ARG A 471 14.41 -11.02 5.55
N ALA A 472 14.32 -9.92 6.29
CA ALA A 472 13.40 -8.85 5.96
C ALA A 472 13.94 -8.04 4.77
N PRO A 473 13.06 -7.39 3.97
CA PRO A 473 13.48 -6.52 2.88
C PRO A 473 14.40 -5.39 3.37
N ASP A 474 15.54 -5.21 2.71
CA ASP A 474 16.48 -4.12 3.00
C ASP A 474 16.06 -2.86 2.23
N VAL A 475 15.66 -1.82 2.95
CA VAL A 475 15.17 -0.57 2.37
C VAL A 475 16.31 0.44 2.35
N LEU A 476 16.55 1.11 1.23
CA LEU A 476 17.62 2.10 1.19
C LEU A 476 17.26 3.37 1.99
N PRO A 477 18.21 3.95 2.76
CA PRO A 477 17.98 5.20 3.47
C PRO A 477 17.87 6.39 2.50
N LYS A 478 17.07 7.40 2.83
CA LYS A 478 16.68 8.50 1.93
C LYS A 478 16.75 9.87 2.62
N MET A 479 17.05 10.90 1.83
CA MET A 479 16.88 12.31 2.22
C MET A 479 15.43 12.76 2.03
N ASP A 480 14.96 13.71 2.85
CA ASP A 480 13.65 14.35 2.71
C ASP A 480 13.72 15.53 1.73
N TYR A 481 13.17 15.32 0.52
CA TYR A 481 12.98 16.38 -0.48
C TYR A 481 11.51 16.69 -0.73
N SER A 482 10.62 16.41 0.23
CA SER A 482 9.18 16.72 0.14
C SER A 482 8.90 18.21 -0.10
N LYS A 483 9.75 19.11 0.42
CA LYS A 483 9.65 20.57 0.27
C LYS A 483 10.34 21.12 -0.99
N GLY A 484 11.08 20.30 -1.72
CA GLY A 484 11.78 20.71 -2.94
C GLY A 484 13.18 20.10 -3.06
N ILE A 485 13.65 19.92 -4.29
CA ILE A 485 14.99 19.40 -4.58
C ILE A 485 16.02 20.53 -4.47
N PRO A 486 17.12 20.37 -3.72
CA PRO A 486 18.19 21.37 -3.66
C PRO A 486 18.88 21.59 -5.01
N GLY A 487 19.34 22.82 -5.27
CA GLY A 487 20.03 23.17 -6.52
C GLY A 487 21.30 22.35 -6.81
N GLU A 488 21.97 21.82 -5.78
CA GLU A 488 23.14 20.94 -5.93
C GLU A 488 22.77 19.52 -6.40
N ARG A 489 21.49 19.15 -6.30
CA ARG A 489 20.93 17.83 -6.64
C ARG A 489 20.01 17.90 -7.86
N ARG A 490 20.21 18.90 -8.72
CA ARG A 490 19.49 19.04 -9.98
C ARG A 490 19.51 17.75 -10.76
N THR A 491 18.33 17.36 -11.22
CA THR A 491 18.11 16.06 -11.83
C THR A 491 17.39 16.22 -13.16
N MET A 492 17.78 15.43 -14.16
CA MET A 492 17.06 15.38 -15.43
C MET A 492 16.45 13.98 -15.64
N VAL A 493 15.16 13.93 -15.88
CA VAL A 493 14.44 12.73 -16.31
C VAL A 493 14.60 12.61 -17.82
N VAL A 494 15.19 11.53 -18.29
CA VAL A 494 15.42 11.26 -19.71
C VAL A 494 14.59 10.07 -20.18
N ILE A 495 13.98 10.23 -21.36
CA ILE A 495 13.20 9.19 -22.02
C ILE A 495 13.83 8.92 -23.39
N PRO A 496 14.66 7.87 -23.53
CA PRO A 496 15.14 7.41 -24.83
C PRO A 496 13.99 6.86 -25.67
N THR A 497 13.80 7.41 -26.87
CA THR A 497 12.70 7.05 -27.78
C THR A 497 13.19 6.90 -29.22
N VAL A 498 12.71 5.86 -29.90
CA VAL A 498 12.90 5.71 -31.35
C VAL A 498 11.65 6.22 -32.06
N LEU A 499 11.78 7.29 -32.84
CA LEU A 499 10.68 7.93 -33.54
C LEU A 499 10.28 7.12 -34.78
N SER A 500 8.98 6.81 -34.88
CA SER A 500 8.42 6.05 -35.99
C SER A 500 7.80 6.90 -37.09
N GLY A 501 7.25 8.06 -36.72
CA GLY A 501 6.57 8.99 -37.62
C GLY A 501 5.69 9.99 -36.86
N PRO A 502 5.01 10.91 -37.57
CA PRO A 502 4.29 12.03 -36.96
C PRO A 502 3.16 11.64 -36.00
N GLY A 503 2.47 10.52 -36.26
CA GLY A 503 1.30 10.10 -35.48
C GLY A 503 1.59 9.67 -34.03
N GLU A 504 2.85 9.46 -33.66
CA GLU A 504 3.25 9.12 -32.28
C GLU A 504 3.64 10.36 -31.45
N VAL A 505 3.85 11.51 -32.09
CA VAL A 505 4.38 12.73 -31.43
C VAL A 505 3.45 13.24 -30.35
N SER A 506 2.14 13.29 -30.59
CA SER A 506 1.17 13.78 -29.59
C SER A 506 1.18 12.92 -28.33
N GLY A 507 1.13 11.59 -28.48
CA GLY A 507 1.15 10.67 -27.34
C GLY A 507 2.45 10.75 -26.53
N LEU A 508 3.59 11.00 -27.18
CA LEU A 508 4.87 11.22 -26.50
C LEU A 508 4.87 12.50 -25.67
N LEU A 509 4.35 13.60 -26.23
CA LEU A 509 4.24 14.89 -25.54
C LEU A 509 3.26 14.83 -24.36
N ASP A 510 2.09 14.20 -24.56
CA ASP A 510 1.10 14.00 -23.50
C ASP A 510 1.70 13.19 -22.35
N SER A 511 2.38 12.09 -22.68
CA SER A 511 3.04 11.25 -21.68
C SER A 511 4.18 11.99 -20.95
N LEU A 512 4.88 12.90 -21.62
CA LEU A 512 5.91 13.75 -21.00
C LEU A 512 5.28 14.76 -20.04
N GLU A 513 4.17 15.40 -20.44
CA GLU A 513 3.41 16.34 -19.63
C GLU A 513 2.87 15.66 -18.36
N ILE A 514 2.30 14.46 -18.47
CA ILE A 514 1.80 13.68 -17.32
C ILE A 514 2.92 13.42 -16.30
N ARG A 515 4.12 13.03 -16.76
CA ARG A 515 5.28 12.79 -15.88
C ARG A 515 5.72 14.07 -15.15
N TYR A 516 5.68 15.21 -15.84
CA TYR A 516 5.93 16.53 -15.24
C TYR A 516 4.88 16.91 -14.20
N LEU A 517 3.59 16.78 -14.53
CA LEU A 517 2.48 17.10 -13.61
C LEU A 517 2.52 16.25 -12.34
N GLY A 518 2.95 14.99 -12.45
CA GLY A 518 3.16 14.12 -11.29
C GLY A 518 4.39 14.49 -10.45
N ASN A 519 5.39 15.18 -11.01
CA ASN A 519 6.69 15.43 -10.36
C ASN A 519 7.14 16.87 -10.61
N GLN A 520 6.42 17.85 -10.04
CA GLN A 520 6.75 19.26 -10.21
C GLN A 520 7.81 19.72 -9.21
N ASP A 521 8.93 20.25 -9.71
CA ASP A 521 10.00 20.85 -8.92
C ASP A 521 10.81 21.85 -9.76
N GLU A 522 11.40 22.87 -9.15
CA GLU A 522 12.24 23.85 -9.86
C GLU A 522 13.58 23.26 -10.32
N ASN A 523 14.08 22.22 -9.66
CA ASN A 523 15.36 21.58 -9.96
C ASN A 523 15.20 20.20 -10.62
N LEU A 524 14.00 19.89 -11.16
CA LEU A 524 13.72 18.68 -11.93
C LEU A 524 13.35 19.04 -13.37
N PHE A 525 14.07 18.45 -14.32
CA PHE A 525 13.93 18.72 -15.74
C PHE A 525 13.54 17.46 -16.51
N PHE A 526 12.93 17.59 -17.68
CA PHE A 526 12.44 16.48 -18.47
C PHE A 526 12.97 16.56 -19.90
N ALA A 527 13.52 15.47 -20.42
CA ALA A 527 14.16 15.44 -21.72
C ALA A 527 13.76 14.21 -22.55
N LEU A 528 13.41 14.45 -23.82
CA LEU A 528 13.29 13.40 -24.81
C LEU A 528 14.63 13.21 -25.52
N LEU A 529 15.18 12.00 -25.45
CA LEU A 529 16.38 11.62 -26.17
C LEU A 529 15.96 10.78 -27.38
N THR A 530 16.06 11.32 -28.59
CA THR A 530 15.43 10.69 -29.76
C THR A 530 16.43 10.22 -30.82
N ASP A 531 16.20 8.99 -31.28
CA ASP A 531 16.78 8.41 -32.51
C ASP A 531 15.68 8.16 -33.54
N LEU A 532 16.03 8.08 -34.83
CA LEU A 532 15.11 7.63 -35.88
C LEU A 532 15.22 6.11 -36.11
N ARG A 533 14.16 5.50 -36.68
CA ARG A 533 14.17 4.09 -37.13
C ARG A 533 15.34 3.80 -38.08
N ASN A 534 15.81 2.55 -38.08
CA ASN A 534 16.86 2.09 -38.99
C ASN A 534 16.44 2.30 -40.46
N ALA A 535 17.37 2.76 -41.29
CA ALA A 535 17.10 3.08 -42.70
C ALA A 535 18.28 2.68 -43.63
N PRO A 536 18.02 2.44 -44.94
CA PRO A 536 19.09 2.19 -45.91
C PRO A 536 19.88 3.46 -46.29
N VAL A 537 19.35 4.65 -45.98
CA VAL A 537 19.96 5.96 -46.21
C VAL A 537 19.94 6.79 -44.92
N GLN A 538 20.79 7.82 -44.83
CA GLN A 538 20.93 8.63 -43.61
C GLN A 538 19.65 9.39 -43.24
N GLU A 539 18.96 9.94 -44.24
CA GLU A 539 17.73 10.73 -44.10
C GLU A 539 16.64 10.18 -45.04
N LEU A 540 15.42 10.05 -44.52
CA LEU A 540 14.22 9.64 -45.23
C LEU A 540 13.24 10.82 -45.36
N PRO A 541 12.39 10.83 -46.40
CA PRO A 541 11.29 11.78 -46.49
C PRO A 541 10.37 11.68 -45.26
N GLY A 542 10.09 12.80 -44.59
CA GLY A 542 9.27 12.87 -43.38
C GLY A 542 10.03 12.85 -42.04
N ASP A 543 11.34 12.57 -42.05
CA ASP A 543 12.16 12.64 -40.83
C ASP A 543 12.18 14.05 -40.25
N ALA A 544 12.46 15.07 -41.08
CA ALA A 544 12.51 16.47 -40.67
C ALA A 544 11.16 16.96 -40.11
N GLU A 545 10.06 16.61 -40.76
CA GLU A 545 8.70 16.93 -40.30
C GLU A 545 8.44 16.37 -38.90
N THR A 546 8.81 15.11 -38.64
CA THR A 546 8.62 14.48 -37.33
C THR A 546 9.47 15.16 -36.25
N ILE A 547 10.71 15.53 -36.57
CA ILE A 547 11.63 16.21 -35.65
C ILE A 547 11.13 17.64 -35.33
N ASP A 548 10.67 18.37 -36.35
CA ASP A 548 10.17 19.73 -36.19
C ASP A 548 8.87 19.76 -35.38
N LEU A 549 7.92 18.85 -35.65
CA LEU A 549 6.70 18.70 -34.85
C LEU A 549 7.01 18.45 -33.37
N LEU A 550 8.00 17.61 -33.08
CA LEU A 550 8.40 17.34 -31.70
C LEU A 550 9.10 18.54 -31.05
N ALA A 551 9.93 19.26 -31.81
CA ALA A 551 10.60 20.47 -31.34
C ALA A 551 9.60 21.59 -31.00
N ASP A 552 8.60 21.79 -31.86
CA ASP A 552 7.53 22.76 -31.65
C ASP A 552 6.67 22.39 -30.44
N GLY A 553 6.31 21.10 -30.28
CA GLY A 553 5.58 20.61 -29.11
C GLY A 553 6.33 20.83 -27.79
N ILE A 554 7.64 20.60 -27.75
CA ILE A 554 8.46 20.88 -26.57
C ILE A 554 8.53 22.39 -26.28
N ALA A 555 8.61 23.23 -27.32
CA ALA A 555 8.58 24.68 -27.17
C ALA A 555 7.21 25.18 -26.66
N ASP A 556 6.11 24.56 -27.09
CA ASP A 556 4.76 24.83 -26.59
C ASP A 556 4.61 24.45 -25.12
N LEU A 557 5.12 23.28 -24.70
CA LEU A 557 5.13 22.85 -23.30
C LEU A 557 5.92 23.83 -22.42
N ASN A 558 7.09 24.27 -22.85
CA ASN A 558 7.87 25.29 -22.14
C ASN A 558 7.14 26.64 -22.08
N ARG A 559 6.38 27.02 -23.12
CA ARG A 559 5.53 28.22 -23.10
C ARG A 559 4.39 28.08 -22.09
N LYS A 560 3.75 26.90 -22.03
CA LYS A 560 2.62 26.60 -21.15
C LYS A 560 3.01 26.61 -19.67
N TYR A 561 4.16 26.06 -19.32
CA TYR A 561 4.59 25.85 -17.92
C TYR A 561 5.68 26.78 -17.43
N ARG A 562 5.92 27.90 -18.13
CA ARG A 562 7.04 28.79 -17.85
C ARG A 562 6.99 29.35 -16.41
N SER A 563 7.78 28.75 -15.53
CA SER A 563 8.03 29.21 -14.16
C SER A 563 9.37 29.94 -14.12
N GLY A 564 9.35 31.26 -14.30
CA GLY A 564 10.57 32.08 -14.25
C GLY A 564 11.44 32.04 -15.52
N LYS A 565 12.77 31.95 -15.35
CA LYS A 565 13.77 32.13 -16.44
C LYS A 565 14.27 30.83 -17.09
N GLN A 566 13.83 29.64 -16.66
CA GLN A 566 14.41 28.36 -17.09
C GLN A 566 13.40 27.50 -17.85
N ASP A 567 13.88 26.77 -18.85
CA ASP A 567 13.09 25.78 -19.58
C ASP A 567 13.03 24.47 -18.78
N THR A 568 11.87 23.83 -18.72
CA THR A 568 11.66 22.57 -17.99
C THR A 568 11.76 21.36 -18.92
N PHE A 569 11.34 21.51 -20.17
CA PHE A 569 11.30 20.45 -21.17
C PHE A 569 12.41 20.60 -22.20
N PHE A 570 13.05 19.50 -22.55
CA PHE A 570 14.18 19.45 -23.47
C PHE A 570 13.97 18.39 -24.55
N LEU A 571 14.53 18.65 -25.72
CA LEU A 571 14.67 17.68 -26.80
C LEU A 571 16.13 17.58 -27.16
N MET A 572 16.66 16.36 -27.25
CA MET A 572 17.97 16.10 -27.85
C MET A 572 17.83 14.99 -28.91
N HIS A 573 17.99 15.36 -30.17
CA HIS A 573 17.83 14.46 -31.31
C HIS A 573 19.17 14.15 -31.99
N ARG A 574 19.44 12.88 -32.28
CA ARG A 574 20.64 12.42 -33.00
C ARG A 574 20.31 11.97 -34.42
N SER A 575 21.14 12.37 -35.39
CA SER A 575 21.08 11.87 -36.75
C SER A 575 21.51 10.41 -36.83
N ARG A 576 21.03 9.68 -37.85
CA ARG A 576 21.51 8.32 -38.13
C ARG A 576 22.99 8.35 -38.52
N THR A 577 23.71 7.32 -38.10
CA THR A 577 25.11 7.07 -38.46
C THR A 577 25.23 5.73 -39.16
N TRP A 578 26.15 5.63 -40.13
CA TRP A 578 26.38 4.37 -40.84
C TRP A 578 27.02 3.34 -39.90
N ASN A 579 26.38 2.20 -39.72
CA ASN A 579 26.94 1.08 -38.96
C ASN A 579 27.45 0.00 -39.91
N ALA A 580 28.77 -0.20 -39.96
CA ALA A 580 29.39 -1.20 -40.84
C ALA A 580 29.02 -2.65 -40.49
N GLY A 581 28.78 -2.95 -39.20
CA GLY A 581 28.41 -4.29 -38.71
C GLY A 581 26.96 -4.66 -39.01
N GLU A 582 26.06 -3.68 -39.00
CA GLU A 582 24.63 -3.85 -39.29
C GLU A 582 24.26 -3.54 -40.75
N ARG A 583 25.14 -2.83 -41.48
CA ARG A 583 24.93 -2.34 -42.87
C ARG A 583 23.68 -1.48 -43.05
N VAL A 584 23.35 -0.70 -42.03
CA VAL A 584 22.22 0.24 -42.04
C VAL A 584 22.63 1.56 -41.41
N TRP A 585 21.89 2.62 -41.74
CA TRP A 585 21.92 3.88 -41.01
C TRP A 585 21.03 3.76 -39.78
N MET A 586 21.60 3.97 -38.60
CA MET A 586 20.89 3.84 -37.33
C MET A 586 21.45 4.78 -36.26
N GLY A 587 20.72 4.95 -35.15
CA GLY A 587 21.26 5.62 -33.96
C GLY A 587 22.47 4.86 -33.41
N TYR A 588 23.60 5.55 -33.22
CA TYR A 588 24.83 4.95 -32.70
C TYR A 588 24.55 4.27 -31.35
N GLU A 589 24.80 2.95 -31.30
CA GLU A 589 24.60 2.07 -30.14
C GLU A 589 23.24 2.16 -29.44
N ARG A 590 22.21 2.63 -30.14
CA ARG A 590 20.82 2.71 -29.66
C ARG A 590 20.76 3.38 -28.27
N LYS A 591 20.06 2.75 -27.30
CA LYS A 591 19.84 3.27 -25.94
C LYS A 591 21.15 3.50 -25.16
N ARG A 592 22.13 2.61 -25.26
CA ARG A 592 23.46 2.81 -24.62
C ARG A 592 24.12 4.07 -25.16
N GLY A 593 24.23 4.15 -26.49
CA GLY A 593 24.93 5.25 -27.13
C GLY A 593 24.25 6.60 -26.94
N ILE A 594 22.92 6.65 -26.85
CA ILE A 594 22.22 7.94 -26.62
C ILE A 594 22.41 8.43 -25.18
N LEU A 595 22.42 7.52 -24.21
CA LEU A 595 22.71 7.85 -22.82
C LEU A 595 24.17 8.24 -22.61
N GLU A 596 25.10 7.59 -23.32
CA GLU A 596 26.51 8.00 -23.33
C GLU A 596 26.69 9.39 -23.97
N ALA A 597 26.10 9.62 -25.15
CA ALA A 597 26.13 10.92 -25.82
C ALA A 597 25.52 12.03 -24.96
N PHE A 598 24.43 11.72 -24.24
CA PHE A 598 23.80 12.63 -23.29
C PHE A 598 24.70 12.91 -22.07
N SER A 599 25.33 11.88 -21.50
CA SER A 599 26.26 12.05 -20.38
C SER A 599 27.48 12.89 -20.77
N ILE A 600 27.96 12.75 -22.01
CA ILE A 600 29.00 13.62 -22.58
C ILE A 600 28.49 15.06 -22.72
N LEU A 601 27.28 15.27 -23.23
CA LEU A 601 26.68 16.61 -23.35
C LEU A 601 26.51 17.31 -21.99
N LEU A 602 26.15 16.58 -20.93
CA LEU A 602 26.06 17.15 -19.57
C LEU A 602 27.43 17.54 -19.01
N SER A 603 28.50 16.85 -19.42
CA SER A 603 29.88 17.17 -19.00
C SER A 603 30.52 18.28 -19.84
N ASP A 604 30.19 18.33 -21.14
CA ASP A 604 30.66 19.31 -22.11
C ASP A 604 29.49 19.75 -23.00
N LYS A 605 28.93 20.92 -22.66
CA LYS A 605 27.75 21.48 -23.32
C LYS A 605 27.98 21.89 -24.78
N ASP A 606 29.23 22.08 -25.20
CA ASP A 606 29.58 22.54 -26.54
C ASP A 606 29.80 21.39 -27.53
N THR A 607 29.62 20.15 -27.06
CA THR A 607 29.65 18.96 -27.92
C THR A 607 28.55 18.99 -29.00
N HIS A 608 28.88 18.43 -30.16
CA HIS A 608 28.01 18.32 -31.34
C HIS A 608 27.46 16.90 -31.55
N THR A 609 27.31 16.12 -30.48
CA THR A 609 26.77 14.74 -30.52
C THR A 609 25.29 14.67 -30.88
N PHE A 610 24.54 15.76 -30.68
CA PHE A 610 23.14 15.90 -31.06
C PHE A 610 22.98 16.91 -32.20
N SER A 611 22.19 16.54 -33.19
CA SER A 611 21.90 17.35 -34.38
C SER A 611 20.88 18.47 -34.13
N ARG A 612 19.96 18.25 -33.19
CA ARG A 612 18.95 19.23 -32.78
C ARG A 612 18.79 19.19 -31.27
N ILE A 613 18.87 20.36 -30.64
CA ILE A 613 18.65 20.53 -29.20
C ILE A 613 17.63 21.66 -29.01
N VAL A 614 16.59 21.41 -28.20
CA VAL A 614 15.61 22.42 -27.77
C VAL A 614 15.71 22.57 -26.26
N GLY A 615 15.68 23.82 -25.78
CA GLY A 615 15.82 24.19 -24.37
C GLY A 615 17.16 24.87 -24.04
N ASN A 616 17.22 25.58 -22.91
CA ASN A 616 18.41 26.31 -22.47
C ASN A 616 19.59 25.38 -22.09
N ARG A 617 20.67 25.39 -22.89
CA ARG A 617 21.88 24.56 -22.67
C ARG A 617 22.69 24.94 -21.42
N GLU A 618 22.51 26.13 -20.86
CA GLU A 618 23.28 26.57 -19.68
C GLU A 618 23.02 25.73 -18.43
N ILE A 619 21.83 25.13 -18.31
CA ILE A 619 21.47 24.30 -17.15
C ILE A 619 22.20 22.94 -17.16
N LEU A 620 22.62 22.44 -18.34
CA LEU A 620 23.04 21.06 -18.55
C LEU A 620 24.26 20.69 -17.70
N THR A 621 25.24 21.59 -17.56
CA THR A 621 26.44 21.37 -16.75
C THR A 621 26.19 21.39 -15.24
N SER A 622 24.99 21.79 -14.81
CA SER A 622 24.59 21.80 -13.40
C SER A 622 23.82 20.55 -12.96
N ILE A 623 23.49 19.65 -13.89
CA ILE A 623 22.78 18.40 -13.59
C ILE A 623 23.72 17.43 -12.87
N ARG A 624 23.31 16.95 -11.70
CA ARG A 624 24.05 15.95 -10.90
C ARG A 624 23.57 14.53 -11.16
N TYR A 625 22.25 14.34 -11.24
CA TYR A 625 21.63 13.03 -11.40
C TYR A 625 20.82 12.95 -12.68
N VAL A 626 20.67 11.72 -13.19
CA VAL A 626 19.83 11.43 -14.34
C VAL A 626 18.89 10.28 -13.99
N ILE A 627 17.60 10.45 -14.26
CA ILE A 627 16.60 9.38 -14.15
C ILE A 627 16.33 8.89 -15.57
N THR A 628 16.71 7.66 -15.90
CA THR A 628 16.41 7.04 -17.20
C THR A 628 15.16 6.19 -17.11
N LEU A 629 14.22 6.41 -18.03
CA LEU A 629 12.96 5.68 -18.15
C LEU A 629 12.79 5.16 -19.59
N ASP A 630 12.05 4.07 -19.79
CA ASP A 630 11.63 3.68 -21.13
C ASP A 630 10.39 4.49 -21.56
N THR A 631 10.09 4.48 -22.85
CA THR A 631 8.96 5.25 -23.43
C THR A 631 7.60 4.86 -22.82
N ASP A 632 7.42 3.58 -22.50
CA ASP A 632 6.24 2.96 -21.87
C ASP A 632 6.26 3.02 -20.33
N THR A 633 7.32 3.57 -19.73
CA THR A 633 7.43 3.64 -18.27
C THR A 633 6.74 4.86 -17.71
N GLN A 634 5.80 4.65 -16.80
CA GLN A 634 5.14 5.72 -16.07
C GLN A 634 5.93 6.07 -14.80
N LEU A 635 6.02 7.37 -14.51
CA LEU A 635 6.65 7.90 -13.31
C LEU A 635 5.55 8.44 -12.38
N PRO A 636 5.19 7.70 -11.31
CA PRO A 636 4.14 8.11 -10.40
C PRO A 636 4.45 9.42 -9.68
N ARG A 637 3.43 9.97 -9.02
CA ARG A 637 3.55 11.22 -8.28
C ARG A 637 4.64 11.13 -7.20
N ASP A 638 5.48 12.16 -7.12
CA ASP A 638 6.56 12.32 -6.15
C ASP A 638 7.66 11.22 -6.18
N SER A 639 7.59 10.24 -7.09
CA SER A 639 8.60 9.17 -7.21
C SER A 639 9.99 9.72 -7.55
N ALA A 640 10.09 10.78 -8.35
CA ALA A 640 11.38 11.41 -8.68
C ALA A 640 12.09 11.93 -7.44
N ARG A 641 11.37 12.65 -6.56
CA ARG A 641 11.94 13.21 -5.32
C ARG A 641 12.43 12.11 -4.39
N LYS A 642 11.70 11.00 -4.28
CA LYS A 642 12.13 9.83 -3.48
C LYS A 642 13.38 9.17 -4.04
N LEU A 643 13.48 9.00 -5.37
CA LEU A 643 14.68 8.48 -6.03
C LEU A 643 15.91 9.38 -5.78
N ILE A 644 15.72 10.70 -5.92
CA ILE A 644 16.78 11.70 -5.68
C ILE A 644 17.18 11.70 -4.20
N GLY A 645 16.21 11.57 -3.29
CA GLY A 645 16.46 11.41 -1.86
C GLY A 645 17.27 10.17 -1.53
N ALA A 646 16.96 9.03 -2.16
CA ALA A 646 17.71 7.77 -1.98
C ALA A 646 19.17 7.92 -2.43
N ILE A 647 19.42 8.37 -3.66
CA ILE A 647 20.80 8.44 -4.18
C ILE A 647 21.63 9.53 -3.50
N SER A 648 20.97 10.55 -2.93
CA SER A 648 21.66 11.65 -2.25
C SER A 648 22.16 11.30 -0.86
N HIS A 649 21.56 10.29 -0.22
CA HIS A 649 21.85 9.88 1.14
C HIS A 649 23.32 9.48 1.33
N PRO A 650 24.02 9.92 2.40
CA PRO A 650 25.45 9.68 2.61
C PRO A 650 25.91 8.22 2.46
N LEU A 651 25.13 7.26 2.96
CA LEU A 651 25.46 5.83 2.87
C LEU A 651 25.35 5.26 1.44
N ASN A 652 24.51 5.88 0.60
CA ASN A 652 24.30 5.46 -0.78
C ASN A 652 25.31 6.11 -1.73
N ARG A 653 26.11 7.09 -1.29
CA ARG A 653 27.07 7.80 -2.16
C ARG A 653 28.14 6.83 -2.69
N PRO A 654 28.36 6.79 -4.01
CA PRO A 654 29.29 5.85 -4.62
C PRO A 654 30.74 6.17 -4.25
N VAL A 655 31.51 5.12 -3.95
CA VAL A 655 32.95 5.17 -3.73
C VAL A 655 33.63 4.31 -4.78
N LEU A 656 34.37 4.97 -5.68
CA LEU A 656 35.16 4.31 -6.72
C LEU A 656 36.39 3.64 -6.11
N ASP A 657 36.72 2.47 -6.63
CA ASP A 657 37.99 1.80 -6.34
C ASP A 657 39.16 2.63 -6.93
N PRO A 658 40.24 2.88 -6.17
CA PRO A 658 41.40 3.59 -6.70
C PRO A 658 42.14 2.80 -7.81
N GLU A 659 42.02 1.47 -7.84
CA GLU A 659 42.75 0.61 -8.80
C GLU A 659 41.89 0.15 -9.98
N THR A 660 40.56 0.15 -9.83
CA THR A 660 39.63 -0.36 -10.86
C THR A 660 38.50 0.63 -11.13
N PRO A 661 37.88 0.63 -12.33
CA PRO A 661 36.77 1.53 -12.65
C PRO A 661 35.44 1.15 -11.95
N VAL A 662 35.46 0.27 -10.95
CA VAL A 662 34.25 -0.28 -10.32
C VAL A 662 33.94 0.43 -9.02
N ILE A 663 32.64 0.59 -8.72
CA ILE A 663 32.15 1.12 -7.45
C ILE A 663 32.11 0.01 -6.41
N ARG A 664 32.85 0.15 -5.31
CA ARG A 664 32.96 -0.86 -4.24
C ARG A 664 31.92 -0.68 -3.16
N GLU A 665 31.63 0.57 -2.82
CA GLU A 665 30.69 0.91 -1.77
C GLU A 665 29.75 2.03 -2.21
N GLY A 666 28.56 2.11 -1.60
CA GLY A 666 27.46 2.95 -2.12
C GLY A 666 26.99 2.49 -3.51
N TYR A 667 26.22 3.32 -4.20
CA TYR A 667 25.56 2.93 -5.44
C TYR A 667 25.73 4.04 -6.49
N GLY A 668 26.25 3.68 -7.66
CA GLY A 668 26.26 4.58 -8.82
C GLY A 668 24.89 4.63 -9.49
N ILE A 669 24.08 3.58 -9.32
CA ILE A 669 22.73 3.46 -9.86
C ILE A 669 21.78 3.00 -8.75
N ILE A 670 20.62 3.63 -8.63
CA ILE A 670 19.50 3.15 -7.82
C ILE A 670 18.31 2.83 -8.73
N GLN A 671 17.87 1.59 -8.66
CA GLN A 671 16.74 1.09 -9.42
C GLN A 671 15.46 1.03 -8.55
N PRO A 672 14.34 1.62 -8.99
CA PRO A 672 13.05 1.43 -8.34
C PRO A 672 12.43 0.06 -8.61
N ARG A 673 11.45 -0.32 -7.77
CA ARG A 673 10.55 -1.44 -8.06
C ARG A 673 9.75 -1.14 -9.33
N VAL A 674 9.72 -2.09 -10.26
CA VAL A 674 8.82 -2.02 -11.43
C VAL A 674 7.58 -2.84 -11.12
N ALA A 675 6.43 -2.18 -11.14
CA ALA A 675 5.12 -2.80 -11.02
C ALA A 675 4.40 -2.76 -12.37
N LEU A 676 3.37 -3.59 -12.53
CA LEU A 676 2.58 -3.57 -13.75
C LEU A 676 1.55 -2.43 -13.73
N SER A 677 1.51 -1.70 -14.84
CA SER A 677 0.44 -0.73 -15.09
C SER A 677 -0.91 -1.44 -15.25
N LEU A 678 -1.99 -0.79 -14.81
CA LEU A 678 -3.36 -1.20 -15.12
C LEU A 678 -3.65 -0.75 -16.56
N SER A 679 -3.48 -1.64 -17.54
CA SER A 679 -3.69 -1.29 -18.95
C SER A 679 -5.18 -1.03 -19.25
N GLU A 680 -5.47 0.01 -20.03
CA GLU A 680 -6.82 0.31 -20.52
C GLU A 680 -7.35 -0.77 -21.49
N SER A 681 -6.45 -1.43 -22.21
CA SER A 681 -6.77 -2.56 -23.10
C SER A 681 -6.90 -3.87 -22.32
N GLY A 682 -7.97 -4.63 -22.56
CA GLY A 682 -8.27 -5.88 -21.87
C GLY A 682 -7.05 -6.80 -21.70
N ILE A 683 -6.70 -7.06 -20.44
CA ILE A 683 -5.54 -7.88 -20.06
C ILE A 683 -5.78 -9.32 -20.53
N SER A 684 -4.79 -9.97 -21.13
CA SER A 684 -4.86 -11.39 -21.49
C SER A 684 -4.58 -12.28 -20.27
N TYR A 685 -5.06 -13.52 -20.27
CA TYR A 685 -4.74 -14.47 -19.20
C TYR A 685 -3.21 -14.69 -19.05
N PHE A 686 -2.48 -14.63 -20.17
CA PHE A 686 -1.02 -14.64 -20.18
C PHE A 686 -0.45 -13.48 -19.37
N ALA A 687 -0.85 -12.24 -19.67
CA ALA A 687 -0.35 -11.06 -18.96
C ALA A 687 -0.74 -11.07 -17.47
N SER A 688 -1.92 -11.59 -17.11
CA SER A 688 -2.33 -11.69 -15.69
C SER A 688 -1.52 -12.71 -14.88
N VAL A 689 -1.09 -13.82 -15.50
CA VAL A 689 -0.36 -14.89 -14.79
C VAL A 689 1.14 -14.67 -14.82
N PHE A 690 1.71 -14.26 -15.96
CA PHE A 690 3.15 -14.08 -16.13
C PHE A 690 3.65 -12.69 -15.74
N GLY A 691 2.75 -11.71 -15.70
CA GLY A 691 3.08 -10.32 -15.42
C GLY A 691 3.38 -9.99 -13.95
N GLY A 692 2.89 -10.78 -13.00
CA GLY A 692 3.04 -10.52 -11.57
C GLY A 692 1.91 -9.68 -10.96
N GLU A 693 2.16 -9.06 -9.80
CA GLU A 693 1.18 -8.24 -9.07
C GLU A 693 0.81 -6.97 -9.86
N GLN A 694 -0.49 -6.73 -10.03
CA GLN A 694 -1.05 -5.58 -10.74
C GLN A 694 -1.46 -4.47 -9.77
N GLY A 695 -1.26 -3.22 -10.20
CA GLY A 695 -1.73 -2.04 -9.48
C GLY A 695 -0.85 -1.60 -8.30
N ILE A 696 -1.43 -0.79 -7.42
CA ILE A 696 -0.78 -0.27 -6.21
C ILE A 696 -1.10 -1.24 -5.07
N ASP A 697 -0.07 -1.85 -4.49
CA ASP A 697 -0.21 -2.58 -3.23
C ASP A 697 -0.31 -1.58 -2.07
N PRO A 698 -1.48 -1.45 -1.39
CA PRO A 698 -1.64 -0.49 -0.31
C PRO A 698 -1.12 -1.00 1.03
N TYR A 699 -0.79 -2.29 1.16
CA TYR A 699 -0.47 -2.95 2.43
C TYR A 699 1.01 -3.33 2.55
N THR A 700 1.67 -3.75 1.46
CA THR A 700 3.09 -4.09 1.44
C THR A 700 3.89 -3.05 0.64
N ARG A 701 4.46 -2.07 1.36
CA ARG A 701 5.28 -1.01 0.74
C ARG A 701 6.60 -1.55 0.16
N THR A 702 7.15 -2.64 0.69
CA THR A 702 8.48 -3.17 0.36
C THR A 702 8.42 -4.61 -0.11
N VAL A 703 9.06 -4.93 -1.25
CA VAL A 703 9.22 -6.31 -1.75
C VAL A 703 10.63 -6.80 -1.50
N SER A 704 10.75 -8.08 -1.12
CA SER A 704 12.03 -8.76 -0.96
C SER A 704 12.66 -9.04 -2.32
N ASP A 705 13.92 -8.65 -2.48
CA ASP A 705 14.78 -9.05 -3.59
C ASP A 705 16.00 -9.75 -3.01
N VAL A 706 16.25 -11.00 -3.42
CA VAL A 706 17.33 -11.79 -2.83
C VAL A 706 18.69 -11.10 -3.01
N TYR A 707 18.96 -10.42 -4.12
CA TYR A 707 20.26 -9.81 -4.31
C TYR A 707 20.45 -8.55 -3.45
N GLN A 708 19.43 -7.71 -3.33
CA GLN A 708 19.45 -6.56 -2.42
C GLN A 708 19.47 -7.02 -0.96
N ASP A 709 18.55 -7.88 -0.56
CA ASP A 709 18.37 -8.28 0.84
C ASP A 709 19.53 -9.14 1.34
N ALA A 710 20.11 -10.00 0.49
CA ALA A 710 21.20 -10.89 0.86
C ALA A 710 22.58 -10.23 0.76
N PHE A 711 22.81 -9.44 -0.28
CA PHE A 711 24.14 -8.97 -0.68
C PHE A 711 24.27 -7.44 -0.82
N HIS A 712 23.20 -6.68 -0.54
CA HIS A 712 23.16 -5.23 -0.71
C HIS A 712 23.54 -4.79 -2.13
N GLU A 713 23.09 -5.52 -3.16
CA GLU A 713 23.35 -5.19 -4.56
C GLU A 713 22.22 -5.67 -5.49
N GLY A 714 21.38 -4.76 -5.97
CA GLY A 714 20.34 -5.04 -6.96
C GLY A 714 20.86 -5.34 -8.38
N SER A 715 19.94 -5.59 -9.33
CA SER A 715 20.27 -5.80 -10.75
C SER A 715 19.67 -4.71 -11.61
N PHE A 716 20.49 -3.99 -12.38
CA PHE A 716 20.02 -2.91 -13.24
C PHE A 716 19.28 -3.45 -14.47
N ILE A 717 18.07 -2.93 -14.72
CA ILE A 717 17.17 -3.32 -15.81
C ILE A 717 16.96 -2.17 -16.82
N GLY A 718 17.81 -1.14 -16.78
CA GLY A 718 17.77 -0.02 -17.71
C GLY A 718 16.84 1.13 -17.30
N LYS A 719 16.28 1.07 -16.09
CA LYS A 719 15.40 2.09 -15.51
C LYS A 719 15.84 2.43 -14.09
N GLY A 720 15.93 3.72 -13.79
CA GLY A 720 16.35 4.19 -12.47
C GLY A 720 17.11 5.50 -12.49
N ILE A 721 17.64 5.88 -11.33
CA ILE A 721 18.44 7.09 -11.15
C ILE A 721 19.92 6.74 -11.07
N TYR A 722 20.79 7.54 -11.69
CA TYR A 722 22.23 7.36 -11.59
C TYR A 722 22.96 8.68 -11.31
N ASP A 723 24.09 8.58 -10.61
CA ASP A 723 25.03 9.69 -10.41
C ASP A 723 25.87 9.85 -11.67
N LEU A 724 25.75 11.00 -12.33
CA LEU A 724 26.34 11.25 -13.64
C LEU A 724 27.86 11.03 -13.64
N GLU A 725 28.54 11.55 -12.62
CA GLU A 725 29.99 11.48 -12.51
C GLU A 725 30.44 10.05 -12.21
N ALA A 726 29.78 9.41 -11.25
CA ALA A 726 30.11 8.05 -10.85
C ALA A 726 29.87 7.05 -12.00
N PHE A 727 28.71 7.14 -12.66
CA PHE A 727 28.36 6.32 -13.80
C PHE A 727 29.32 6.53 -14.97
N SER A 728 29.60 7.78 -15.34
CA SER A 728 30.52 8.10 -16.43
C SER A 728 31.93 7.54 -16.15
N ARG A 729 32.45 7.72 -14.93
CA ARG A 729 33.77 7.19 -14.56
C ARG A 729 33.84 5.66 -14.56
N SER A 730 32.74 4.99 -14.25
CA SER A 730 32.69 3.52 -14.23
C SER A 730 32.50 2.87 -15.58
N VAL A 731 31.81 3.53 -16.52
CA VAL A 731 31.41 2.92 -17.80
C VAL A 731 32.21 3.45 -18.99
N LYS A 732 32.67 4.71 -18.96
CA LYS A 732 33.27 5.38 -20.11
C LYS A 732 34.51 4.62 -20.60
N GLY A 733 34.48 4.24 -21.87
CA GLY A 733 35.59 3.57 -22.55
C GLY A 733 35.87 2.16 -22.07
N GLN A 734 35.00 1.52 -21.28
CA GLN A 734 35.20 0.15 -20.77
C GLN A 734 34.62 -0.93 -21.68
N PHE A 735 33.75 -0.56 -22.61
CA PHE A 735 33.00 -1.52 -23.43
C PHE A 735 33.40 -1.43 -24.90
N PRO A 736 33.53 -2.59 -25.58
CA PRO A 736 33.77 -2.61 -27.02
C PRO A 736 32.60 -1.99 -27.77
N GLN A 737 32.92 -1.27 -28.85
CA GLN A 737 31.91 -0.67 -29.72
C GLN A 737 31.13 -1.74 -30.49
N ASN A 738 29.82 -1.53 -30.65
CA ASN A 738 28.90 -2.35 -31.45
C ASN A 738 28.79 -3.85 -31.05
N LEU A 739 29.12 -4.21 -29.81
CA LEU A 739 29.01 -5.59 -29.33
C LEU A 739 27.77 -5.84 -28.47
N ILE A 740 27.42 -4.92 -27.58
CA ILE A 740 26.55 -5.19 -26.42
C ILE A 740 25.10 -4.79 -26.72
N LEU A 741 24.22 -5.79 -26.88
CA LEU A 741 22.77 -5.58 -27.07
C LEU A 741 22.04 -5.31 -25.75
N SER A 742 22.41 -6.02 -24.68
CA SER A 742 21.86 -5.85 -23.32
C SER A 742 22.93 -5.24 -22.41
N HIS A 743 22.93 -3.92 -22.31
CA HIS A 743 23.93 -3.14 -21.57
C HIS A 743 23.59 -3.02 -20.08
N ASP A 744 22.31 -3.04 -19.73
CA ASP A 744 21.78 -2.73 -18.41
C ASP A 744 22.48 -3.52 -17.29
N LEU A 745 22.49 -4.85 -17.35
CA LEU A 745 23.09 -5.68 -16.30
C LEU A 745 24.59 -5.37 -16.12
N LEU A 746 25.31 -5.23 -17.23
CA LEU A 746 26.75 -5.02 -17.21
C LEU A 746 27.12 -3.64 -16.66
N GLU A 747 26.42 -2.59 -17.08
CA GLU A 747 26.56 -1.24 -16.51
C GLU A 747 26.28 -1.25 -15.01
N GLY A 748 25.24 -1.97 -14.59
CA GLY A 748 24.92 -2.17 -13.18
C GLY A 748 26.01 -2.89 -12.37
N CYS A 749 26.76 -3.80 -13.00
CA CYS A 749 27.90 -4.47 -12.37
C CYS A 749 29.14 -3.57 -12.20
N TYR A 750 29.38 -2.62 -13.10
CA TYR A 750 30.48 -1.66 -12.97
C TYR A 750 30.11 -0.52 -12.01
N ALA A 751 28.90 0.03 -12.15
CA ALA A 751 28.45 1.17 -11.38
C ALA A 751 27.90 0.79 -9.98
N ARG A 752 27.72 -0.50 -9.69
CA ARG A 752 27.06 -1.06 -8.51
C ARG A 752 25.63 -0.52 -8.32
N THR A 753 24.66 -1.42 -8.44
CA THR A 753 23.24 -1.05 -8.39
C THR A 753 22.63 -1.33 -7.01
N GLY A 754 21.89 -0.38 -6.46
CA GLY A 754 21.01 -0.57 -5.31
C GLY A 754 19.55 -0.67 -5.76
N LEU A 755 18.75 -1.52 -5.12
CA LEU A 755 17.30 -1.58 -5.34
C LEU A 755 16.58 -0.79 -4.25
N VAL A 756 15.74 0.18 -4.65
CA VAL A 756 14.81 0.88 -3.75
C VAL A 756 13.43 0.24 -3.87
N SER A 757 13.11 -0.63 -2.92
CA SER A 757 11.94 -1.52 -2.96
C SER A 757 10.61 -0.82 -2.64
N ASP A 758 10.66 0.37 -2.05
CA ASP A 758 9.52 1.19 -1.61
C ASP A 758 9.16 2.36 -2.55
N VAL A 759 9.90 2.52 -3.66
CA VAL A 759 9.57 3.46 -4.74
C VAL A 759 9.19 2.66 -5.98
N GLN A 760 7.99 2.92 -6.50
CA GLN A 760 7.43 2.19 -7.63
C GLN A 760 7.41 3.04 -8.90
N ILE A 761 7.66 2.37 -10.03
CA ILE A 761 7.38 2.83 -11.39
C ILE A 761 6.52 1.77 -12.10
N PHE A 762 5.71 2.19 -13.07
CA PHE A 762 4.83 1.27 -13.78
C PHE A 762 5.29 1.03 -15.22
N GLU A 763 5.27 -0.23 -15.66
CA GLU A 763 5.55 -0.64 -17.04
C GLU A 763 4.41 -1.53 -17.54
N GLU A 764 4.18 -1.54 -18.84
CA GLU A 764 3.24 -2.46 -19.49
C GLU A 764 3.89 -3.84 -19.71
N TYR A 765 3.17 -4.91 -19.38
CA TYR A 765 3.62 -6.27 -19.69
C TYR A 765 3.19 -6.67 -21.11
N PRO A 766 3.98 -7.49 -21.85
CA PRO A 766 3.54 -8.01 -23.14
C PRO A 766 2.19 -8.74 -23.08
N VAL A 767 1.24 -8.31 -23.91
CA VAL A 767 -0.12 -8.88 -23.93
C VAL A 767 -0.22 -10.28 -24.54
N SER A 768 0.82 -10.75 -25.25
CA SER A 768 0.84 -12.08 -25.88
C SER A 768 2.13 -12.86 -25.60
N TYR A 769 2.01 -14.18 -25.57
CA TYR A 769 3.15 -15.09 -25.37
C TYR A 769 4.23 -14.90 -26.43
N LEU A 770 3.85 -14.74 -27.71
CA LEU A 770 4.83 -14.55 -28.80
C LEU A 770 5.58 -13.23 -28.71
N ALA A 771 4.94 -12.15 -28.22
CA ALA A 771 5.60 -10.88 -27.98
C ALA A 771 6.65 -11.03 -26.86
N ASP A 772 6.32 -11.74 -25.78
CA ASP A 772 7.25 -12.08 -24.71
C ASP A 772 8.42 -12.96 -25.21
N CYS A 773 8.16 -13.99 -26.04
CA CYS A 773 9.24 -14.81 -26.62
C CYS A 773 10.23 -13.99 -27.45
N ARG A 774 9.76 -13.01 -28.24
CA ARG A 774 10.65 -12.10 -29.00
C ARG A 774 11.49 -11.24 -28.06
N ARG A 775 10.91 -10.76 -26.94
CA ARG A 775 11.60 -10.02 -25.89
C ARG A 775 12.68 -10.88 -25.22
N ARG A 776 12.35 -12.11 -24.79
CA ARG A 776 13.30 -13.06 -24.19
C ARG A 776 14.40 -13.51 -25.17
N HIS A 777 14.08 -13.74 -26.44
CA HIS A 777 15.08 -14.07 -27.47
C HIS A 777 16.16 -12.99 -27.57
N ARG A 778 15.76 -11.71 -27.61
CA ARG A 778 16.68 -10.58 -27.58
C ARG A 778 17.54 -10.56 -26.32
N TRP A 779 16.94 -10.79 -25.16
CA TRP A 779 17.66 -10.80 -23.88
C TRP A 779 18.72 -11.91 -23.85
N ILE A 780 18.36 -13.14 -24.25
CA ILE A 780 19.30 -14.25 -24.34
C ILE A 780 20.46 -13.89 -25.29
N ARG A 781 20.18 -13.26 -26.44
CA ARG A 781 21.27 -12.83 -27.33
C ARG A 781 22.23 -11.84 -26.66
N GLY A 782 21.69 -10.87 -25.94
CA GLY A 782 22.50 -9.90 -25.20
C GLY A 782 23.27 -10.51 -24.01
N ASP A 783 22.68 -11.46 -23.29
CA ASP A 783 23.34 -12.17 -22.20
C ASP A 783 24.57 -12.96 -22.70
N TRP A 784 24.44 -13.65 -23.84
CA TRP A 784 25.56 -14.38 -24.45
C TRP A 784 26.64 -13.46 -25.03
N GLN A 785 26.29 -12.22 -25.40
CA GLN A 785 27.27 -11.21 -25.81
C GLN A 785 28.18 -10.74 -24.67
N ILE A 786 27.68 -10.75 -23.43
CA ILE A 786 28.45 -10.38 -22.23
C ILE A 786 29.10 -11.57 -21.53
N ALA A 787 29.01 -12.79 -22.09
CA ALA A 787 29.70 -13.97 -21.57
C ALA A 787 31.23 -13.79 -21.38
N PRO A 788 31.97 -12.99 -22.17
CA PRO A 788 33.39 -12.75 -21.94
C PRO A 788 33.73 -12.19 -20.55
N TRP A 789 32.78 -11.51 -19.88
CA TRP A 789 32.95 -10.98 -18.51
C TRP A 789 32.89 -12.03 -17.40
N LEU A 790 32.81 -13.32 -17.75
CA LEU A 790 33.00 -14.44 -16.81
C LEU A 790 34.45 -14.91 -16.71
N PHE A 791 35.32 -14.51 -17.64
CA PHE A 791 36.71 -14.95 -17.67
C PHE A 791 37.63 -13.98 -16.91
N SER A 792 38.88 -14.38 -16.69
CA SER A 792 39.87 -13.58 -15.97
C SER A 792 40.28 -12.29 -16.71
N SER A 793 40.01 -12.21 -18.01
CA SER A 793 40.28 -11.06 -18.87
C SER A 793 39.03 -10.65 -19.67
N VAL A 794 38.80 -9.34 -19.79
CA VAL A 794 37.63 -8.77 -20.46
C VAL A 794 38.01 -8.05 -21.76
N PRO A 795 37.13 -8.07 -22.78
CA PRO A 795 37.33 -7.31 -24.00
C PRO A 795 37.11 -5.81 -23.72
N ASP A 796 37.97 -4.98 -24.28
CA ASP A 796 37.90 -3.52 -24.25
C ASP A 796 38.19 -2.97 -25.68
N ASN A 797 38.05 -1.67 -25.90
CA ASN A 797 38.49 -0.96 -27.10
C ASN A 797 40.03 -0.93 -27.25
N SER A 798 40.76 -1.39 -26.23
CA SER A 798 42.22 -1.50 -26.22
C SER A 798 42.72 -2.81 -26.85
N PRO A 799 43.88 -2.82 -27.54
CA PRO A 799 44.46 -4.03 -28.14
C PRO A 799 44.94 -5.08 -27.12
N ILE A 800 45.01 -4.73 -25.83
CA ILE A 800 45.40 -5.62 -24.73
C ILE A 800 44.16 -5.88 -23.84
N PRO A 801 43.75 -7.15 -23.63
CA PRO A 801 42.65 -7.48 -22.73
C PRO A 801 42.96 -7.03 -21.30
N GLN A 802 41.99 -6.36 -20.65
CA GLN A 802 42.14 -5.95 -19.25
C GLN A 802 41.79 -7.10 -18.31
N ARG A 803 42.36 -7.10 -17.10
CA ARG A 803 41.95 -8.04 -16.04
C ARG A 803 40.50 -7.73 -15.66
N ASN A 804 39.70 -8.77 -15.47
CA ASN A 804 38.29 -8.63 -15.10
C ASN A 804 38.15 -7.92 -13.75
N PRO A 805 37.53 -6.73 -13.69
CA PRO A 805 37.37 -5.97 -12.45
C PRO A 805 36.12 -6.38 -11.66
N LEU A 806 35.26 -7.23 -12.24
CA LEU A 806 33.97 -7.58 -11.66
C LEU A 806 34.10 -8.48 -10.42
N SER A 807 33.22 -8.26 -9.44
CA SER A 807 33.11 -9.11 -8.26
C SER A 807 32.61 -10.52 -8.60
N LEU A 808 32.83 -11.49 -7.70
CA LEU A 808 32.29 -12.85 -7.85
C LEU A 808 30.75 -12.86 -7.90
N LEU A 809 30.09 -11.94 -7.19
CA LEU A 809 28.63 -11.82 -7.25
C LEU A 809 28.16 -11.30 -8.61
N SER A 810 28.83 -10.29 -9.16
CA SER A 810 28.53 -9.74 -10.48
C SER A 810 28.76 -10.79 -11.58
N GLN A 811 29.85 -11.56 -11.50
CA GLN A 811 30.09 -12.70 -12.38
C GLN A 811 29.01 -13.79 -12.22
N TRP A 812 28.54 -14.06 -11.00
CA TRP A 812 27.43 -14.97 -10.78
C TRP A 812 26.12 -14.51 -11.43
N LYS A 813 25.79 -13.20 -11.38
CA LYS A 813 24.60 -12.66 -12.06
C LYS A 813 24.65 -12.93 -13.57
N ILE A 814 25.81 -12.72 -14.21
CA ILE A 814 26.02 -13.02 -15.63
C ILE A 814 25.91 -14.54 -15.88
N PHE A 815 26.56 -15.36 -15.05
CA PHE A 815 26.53 -16.81 -15.18
C PHE A 815 25.11 -17.38 -15.00
N ASP A 816 24.33 -16.88 -14.04
CA ASP A 816 22.96 -17.34 -13.82
C ASP A 816 22.05 -17.01 -15.01
N ASN A 817 22.22 -15.86 -15.67
CA ASN A 817 21.49 -15.55 -16.91
C ASN A 817 21.81 -16.54 -18.02
N LEU A 818 23.10 -16.85 -18.24
CA LEU A 818 23.51 -17.85 -19.24
C LEU A 818 22.95 -19.23 -18.89
N ARG A 819 23.08 -19.67 -17.65
CA ARG A 819 22.52 -20.94 -17.15
C ARG A 819 21.01 -21.00 -17.35
N ARG A 820 20.28 -19.93 -17.02
CA ARG A 820 18.82 -19.83 -17.17
C ARG A 820 18.39 -20.00 -18.62
N SER A 821 19.12 -19.41 -19.56
CA SER A 821 18.86 -19.59 -21.01
C SER A 821 19.05 -21.04 -21.49
N LEU A 822 19.86 -21.84 -20.78
CA LEU A 822 20.11 -23.26 -21.09
C LEU A 822 19.08 -24.20 -20.45
N VAL A 823 18.24 -23.75 -19.51
CA VAL A 823 17.30 -24.61 -18.79
C VAL A 823 16.31 -25.29 -19.74
N ALA A 824 15.64 -24.55 -20.62
CA ALA A 824 14.68 -25.13 -21.57
C ALA A 824 15.35 -26.09 -22.56
N PRO A 825 16.45 -25.72 -23.27
CA PRO A 825 17.20 -26.64 -24.11
C PRO A 825 17.68 -27.91 -23.39
N ALA A 826 18.24 -27.77 -22.18
CA ALA A 826 18.76 -28.89 -21.41
C ALA A 826 17.65 -29.82 -20.93
N THR A 827 16.53 -29.27 -20.44
CA THR A 827 15.36 -30.03 -20.01
C THR A 827 14.77 -30.83 -21.18
N PHE A 828 14.57 -30.16 -22.33
CA PHE A 828 14.04 -30.78 -23.53
C PHE A 828 14.94 -31.91 -24.03
N LEU A 829 16.23 -31.64 -24.20
CA LEU A 829 17.20 -32.64 -24.66
C LEU A 829 17.31 -33.82 -23.69
N PHE A 830 17.32 -33.54 -22.39
CA PHE A 830 17.36 -34.57 -21.36
C PHE A 830 16.13 -35.49 -21.42
N LEU A 831 14.92 -34.93 -21.55
CA LEU A 831 13.69 -35.71 -21.68
C LEU A 831 13.69 -36.60 -22.93
N ILE A 832 14.12 -36.06 -24.08
CA ILE A 832 14.23 -36.86 -25.31
C ILE A 832 15.21 -38.03 -25.12
N ILE A 833 16.41 -37.78 -24.60
CA ILE A 833 17.39 -38.84 -24.32
C ILE A 833 16.85 -39.83 -23.28
N ALA A 834 16.16 -39.35 -22.24
CA ALA A 834 15.59 -40.20 -21.21
C ALA A 834 14.52 -41.14 -21.74
N TRP A 835 13.71 -40.68 -22.70
CA TRP A 835 12.65 -41.49 -23.31
C TRP A 835 13.17 -42.47 -24.35
N THR A 836 14.26 -42.15 -25.05
CA THR A 836 14.79 -43.00 -26.12
C THR A 836 15.89 -43.96 -25.67
N CYS A 837 16.72 -43.56 -24.70
CA CYS A 837 17.98 -44.23 -24.38
C CYS A 837 18.07 -44.76 -22.94
N LEU A 838 17.27 -44.26 -22.00
CA LEU A 838 17.38 -44.62 -20.58
C LEU A 838 16.34 -45.65 -20.15
N TYR A 839 16.69 -46.40 -19.11
CA TYR A 839 15.75 -47.25 -18.38
C TYR A 839 14.84 -46.39 -17.50
N ASP A 840 13.58 -46.82 -17.37
CA ASP A 840 12.53 -46.17 -16.57
C ASP A 840 12.21 -44.69 -16.97
N PRO A 841 11.63 -44.47 -18.17
CA PRO A 841 11.21 -43.15 -18.65
C PRO A 841 10.26 -42.40 -17.69
N LEU A 842 9.47 -43.14 -16.91
CA LEU A 842 8.54 -42.57 -15.93
C LEU A 842 9.27 -41.84 -14.82
N PHE A 843 10.29 -42.47 -14.24
CA PHE A 843 11.09 -41.88 -13.17
C PHE A 843 11.69 -40.54 -13.62
N TRP A 844 12.28 -40.50 -14.82
CA TRP A 844 12.89 -39.28 -15.35
C TRP A 844 11.87 -38.19 -15.66
N THR A 845 10.72 -38.57 -16.22
CA THR A 845 9.62 -37.62 -16.49
C THR A 845 9.08 -37.03 -15.18
N ALA A 846 8.79 -37.87 -14.19
CA ALA A 846 8.32 -37.45 -12.88
C ALA A 846 9.37 -36.59 -12.15
N GLY A 847 10.65 -36.93 -12.27
CA GLY A 847 11.77 -36.14 -11.75
C GLY A 847 11.76 -34.72 -12.31
N ILE A 848 11.75 -34.56 -13.63
CA ILE A 848 11.70 -33.23 -14.26
C ILE A 848 10.44 -32.47 -13.88
N VAL A 849 9.25 -33.10 -13.97
CA VAL A 849 7.99 -32.43 -13.59
C VAL A 849 8.02 -31.98 -12.13
N SER A 850 8.60 -32.79 -11.22
CA SER A 850 8.73 -32.42 -9.81
C SER A 850 9.61 -31.19 -9.59
N LEU A 851 10.67 -30.98 -10.39
CA LEU A 851 11.54 -29.80 -10.28
C LEU A 851 10.78 -28.49 -10.56
N TYR A 852 9.75 -28.54 -11.41
CA TYR A 852 8.91 -27.39 -11.74
C TYR A 852 7.71 -27.24 -10.78
N LEU A 853 7.11 -28.33 -10.31
CA LEU A 853 5.89 -28.29 -9.49
C LEU A 853 6.13 -28.28 -7.98
N VAL A 854 7.18 -28.92 -7.46
CA VAL A 854 7.41 -29.01 -6.01
C VAL A 854 7.71 -27.64 -5.38
N PRO A 855 8.58 -26.77 -5.93
CA PRO A 855 8.82 -25.45 -5.36
C PRO A 855 7.54 -24.60 -5.20
N PRO A 856 6.70 -24.37 -6.24
CA PRO A 856 5.47 -23.59 -6.07
C PRO A 856 4.46 -24.27 -5.12
N LEU A 857 4.42 -25.60 -5.06
CA LEU A 857 3.57 -26.31 -4.08
C LEU A 857 4.03 -26.08 -2.64
N ILE A 858 5.34 -26.08 -2.37
CA ILE A 858 5.90 -25.75 -1.05
C ILE A 858 5.54 -24.30 -0.67
N ILE A 859 5.74 -23.36 -1.60
CA ILE A 859 5.44 -21.94 -1.39
C ILE A 859 3.94 -21.73 -1.12
N THR A 860 3.08 -22.40 -1.89
CA THR A 860 1.62 -22.32 -1.75
C THR A 860 1.17 -22.95 -0.44
N GLY A 861 1.70 -24.12 -0.08
CA GLY A 861 1.42 -24.77 1.21
C GLY A 861 1.83 -23.88 2.39
N TRP A 862 2.97 -23.20 2.29
CA TRP A 862 3.39 -22.22 3.29
C TRP A 862 2.43 -21.03 3.36
N LYS A 863 2.01 -20.47 2.23
CA LYS A 863 1.02 -19.37 2.18
C LYS A 863 -0.34 -19.78 2.74
N MET A 864 -0.78 -21.03 2.54
CA MET A 864 -2.01 -21.55 3.14
C MET A 864 -1.93 -21.57 4.67
N ILE A 865 -0.79 -21.99 5.23
CA ILE A 865 -0.57 -22.07 6.68
C ILE A 865 -0.36 -20.67 7.28
N LYS A 866 0.50 -19.86 6.66
CA LYS A 866 0.88 -18.54 7.15
C LYS A 866 -0.06 -17.47 6.61
N LYS A 867 -1.18 -17.34 7.30
CA LYS A 867 -2.18 -16.30 7.10
C LYS A 867 -1.61 -14.89 7.39
N PRO A 868 -1.81 -13.88 6.52
CA PRO A 868 -1.54 -12.48 6.84
C PRO A 868 -2.35 -12.03 8.07
N SER A 869 -1.72 -11.27 8.96
CA SER A 869 -2.33 -10.78 10.22
C SER A 869 -3.57 -9.92 9.99
N GLU A 870 -3.67 -9.26 8.84
CA GLU A 870 -4.74 -8.29 8.53
C GLU A 870 -5.99 -8.89 7.89
N GLN A 871 -5.91 -10.09 7.33
CA GLN A 871 -7.06 -10.72 6.68
C GLN A 871 -7.88 -11.53 7.71
N THR A 872 -9.09 -12.00 7.39
CA THR A 872 -9.77 -13.08 8.15
C THR A 872 -9.52 -14.46 7.52
N TRP A 873 -9.67 -15.57 8.26
CA TRP A 873 -9.47 -16.92 7.67
C TRP A 873 -10.43 -17.19 6.50
N MET A 874 -11.64 -16.62 6.53
CA MET A 874 -12.62 -16.74 5.45
C MET A 874 -12.14 -16.06 4.16
N LEU A 875 -11.68 -14.81 4.26
CA LEU A 875 -11.10 -14.07 3.11
C LEU A 875 -9.85 -14.78 2.58
N HIS A 876 -8.95 -15.19 3.47
CA HIS A 876 -7.74 -15.93 3.11
C HIS A 876 -8.05 -17.20 2.31
N LEU A 877 -9.01 -18.01 2.78
CA LEU A 877 -9.40 -19.24 2.07
C LEU A 877 -10.18 -18.97 0.78
N TYR A 878 -10.91 -17.85 0.69
CA TYR A 878 -11.60 -17.44 -0.54
C TYR A 878 -10.62 -17.04 -1.65
N ASP A 879 -9.49 -16.42 -1.30
CA ASP A 879 -8.45 -16.00 -2.26
C ASP A 879 -7.51 -17.14 -2.67
N MET A 880 -7.38 -18.19 -1.85
CA MET A 880 -6.45 -19.31 -2.10
C MET A 880 -6.60 -20.01 -3.46
N PRO A 881 -7.81 -20.28 -4.00
CA PRO A 881 -7.96 -20.87 -5.33
C PRO A 881 -7.25 -20.07 -6.43
N ARG A 882 -7.33 -18.72 -6.38
CA ARG A 882 -6.65 -17.84 -7.34
C ARG A 882 -5.13 -17.88 -7.16
N VAL A 883 -4.67 -17.93 -5.91
CA VAL A 883 -3.23 -18.07 -5.60
C VAL A 883 -2.68 -19.40 -6.12
N ILE A 884 -3.41 -20.50 -5.91
CA ILE A 884 -3.06 -21.84 -6.41
C ILE A 884 -3.02 -21.85 -7.93
N GLU A 885 -4.05 -21.29 -8.58
CA GLU A 885 -4.13 -21.18 -10.05
C GLU A 885 -2.91 -20.45 -10.61
N GLY A 886 -2.57 -19.27 -10.09
CA GLY A 886 -1.40 -18.50 -10.54
C GLY A 886 -0.07 -19.24 -10.33
N GLN A 887 0.12 -19.91 -9.18
CA GLN A 887 1.35 -20.64 -8.87
C GLN A 887 1.54 -21.92 -9.70
N LEU A 888 0.45 -22.56 -10.13
CA LEU A 888 0.50 -23.78 -10.96
C LEU A 888 0.44 -23.51 -12.46
N ALA A 889 -0.21 -22.43 -12.89
CA ALA A 889 -0.36 -22.11 -14.31
C ALA A 889 0.99 -21.86 -14.99
N VAL A 890 1.89 -21.08 -14.37
CA VAL A 890 3.22 -20.78 -14.93
C VAL A 890 4.04 -22.05 -15.23
N PRO A 891 4.34 -22.95 -14.26
CA PRO A 891 5.15 -24.14 -14.55
C PRO A 891 4.48 -25.10 -15.53
N LEU A 892 3.15 -25.25 -15.49
CA LEU A 892 2.42 -26.12 -16.42
C LEU A 892 2.46 -25.60 -17.86
N ILE A 893 2.26 -24.29 -18.05
CA ILE A 893 2.38 -23.67 -19.37
C ILE A 893 3.81 -23.81 -19.88
N THR A 894 4.82 -23.50 -19.06
CA THR A 894 6.25 -23.66 -19.42
C THR A 894 6.59 -25.08 -19.89
N LEU A 895 6.07 -26.11 -19.21
CA LEU A 895 6.24 -27.52 -19.63
C LEU A 895 5.55 -27.82 -20.96
N ALA A 896 4.38 -27.23 -21.22
CA ALA A 896 3.63 -27.42 -22.46
C ALA A 896 4.32 -26.74 -23.67
N VAL A 897 4.94 -25.58 -23.48
CA VAL A 897 5.66 -24.83 -24.55
C VAL A 897 7.15 -25.18 -24.65
N LEU A 898 7.64 -26.11 -23.82
CA LEU A 898 9.05 -26.47 -23.67
C LEU A 898 9.83 -26.68 -24.99
N PRO A 899 9.32 -27.42 -26.01
CA PRO A 899 10.07 -27.61 -27.26
C PRO A 899 10.29 -26.32 -28.03
N TYR A 900 9.30 -25.41 -28.01
CA TYR A 900 9.43 -24.11 -28.64
C TYR A 900 10.40 -23.22 -27.88
N GLU A 901 10.34 -23.22 -26.54
CA GLU A 901 11.30 -22.48 -25.70
C GLU A 901 12.74 -22.96 -25.89
N ALA A 902 12.94 -24.28 -25.96
CA ALA A 902 14.22 -24.88 -26.28
C ALA A 902 14.73 -24.42 -27.65
N CYS A 903 13.87 -24.41 -28.67
CA CYS A 903 14.24 -24.05 -30.03
C CYS A 903 14.64 -22.58 -30.15
N PHE A 904 13.83 -21.63 -29.67
CA PHE A 904 14.17 -20.21 -29.80
C PHE A 904 15.35 -19.82 -28.89
N SER A 905 15.48 -20.45 -27.71
CA SER A 905 16.64 -20.20 -26.84
C SER A 905 17.91 -20.70 -27.50
N LEU A 906 17.89 -21.90 -28.09
CA LEU A 906 19.03 -22.43 -28.82
C LEU A 906 19.37 -21.60 -30.06
N ASP A 907 18.37 -21.13 -30.82
CA ASP A 907 18.61 -20.19 -31.93
C ASP A 907 19.27 -18.90 -31.43
N ALA A 908 18.78 -18.29 -30.36
CA ALA A 908 19.40 -17.10 -29.78
C ALA A 908 20.86 -17.33 -29.39
N ILE A 909 21.15 -18.45 -28.72
CA ILE A 909 22.50 -18.84 -28.29
C ILE A 909 23.43 -19.05 -29.50
N LEU A 910 23.06 -19.96 -30.40
CA LEU A 910 23.87 -20.31 -31.57
C LEU A 910 24.09 -19.11 -32.48
N ARG A 911 23.05 -18.30 -32.71
CA ARG A 911 23.13 -17.08 -33.50
C ARG A 911 24.06 -16.06 -32.87
N SER A 912 24.04 -15.91 -31.54
CA SER A 912 24.93 -14.97 -30.84
C SER A 912 26.38 -15.44 -30.92
N CYS A 913 26.65 -16.73 -30.63
CA CYS A 913 27.98 -17.31 -30.77
C CYS A 913 28.52 -17.18 -32.20
N TRP A 914 27.71 -17.49 -33.21
CA TRP A 914 28.07 -17.32 -34.63
C TRP A 914 28.36 -15.85 -34.97
N ARG A 915 27.56 -14.91 -34.45
CA ARG A 915 27.76 -13.48 -34.69
C ARG A 915 28.99 -12.92 -34.00
N MET A 916 29.33 -13.41 -32.81
CA MET A 916 30.50 -12.94 -32.07
C MET A 916 31.81 -13.56 -32.55
N LEU A 917 31.80 -14.85 -32.92
CA LEU A 917 33.03 -15.59 -33.21
C LEU A 917 33.37 -15.66 -34.70
N ILE A 918 32.38 -15.53 -35.58
CA ILE A 918 32.56 -15.82 -37.01
C ILE A 918 32.12 -14.65 -37.89
N SER A 919 30.85 -14.24 -37.81
CA SER A 919 30.31 -13.26 -38.78
C SER A 919 30.55 -11.79 -38.42
N HIS A 920 30.71 -11.45 -37.13
CA HIS A 920 30.88 -10.08 -36.62
C HIS A 920 29.86 -9.08 -37.19
N ARG A 921 28.64 -9.55 -37.48
CA ARG A 921 27.56 -8.79 -38.13
C ARG A 921 26.25 -8.94 -37.36
N ASN A 922 25.39 -7.94 -37.46
CA ASN A 922 24.05 -7.93 -36.87
C ASN A 922 24.02 -8.19 -35.34
N LEU A 923 25.03 -7.70 -34.61
CA LEU A 923 25.15 -7.86 -33.16
C LEU A 923 24.14 -6.98 -32.41
N LEU A 924 23.76 -5.84 -32.99
CA LEU A 924 22.79 -4.89 -32.45
C LEU A 924 21.40 -5.02 -33.07
N GLU A 925 21.10 -6.13 -33.75
CA GLU A 925 19.80 -6.36 -34.37
C GLU A 925 18.68 -6.38 -33.30
N TRP A 926 17.79 -5.39 -33.38
CA TRP A 926 16.62 -5.22 -32.52
C TRP A 926 15.43 -4.76 -33.36
N THR A 927 14.30 -5.46 -33.19
CA THR A 927 12.97 -5.10 -33.69
C THR A 927 12.24 -4.28 -32.64
N THR A 928 11.66 -3.15 -33.05
CA THR A 928 11.08 -2.18 -32.09
C THR A 928 9.76 -2.68 -31.47
N HIS A 929 9.44 -2.23 -30.25
CA HIS A 929 8.22 -2.60 -29.52
C HIS A 929 6.94 -2.26 -30.33
N HIS A 930 6.95 -1.13 -31.04
CA HIS A 930 5.85 -0.72 -31.92
C HIS A 930 5.69 -1.59 -33.18
N GLU A 931 6.76 -2.18 -33.72
CA GLU A 931 6.67 -3.17 -34.81
C GLU A 931 6.09 -4.50 -34.31
N ALA A 932 6.35 -4.87 -33.05
CA ALA A 932 5.81 -6.07 -32.44
C ALA A 932 4.34 -5.92 -31.97
N GLY A 933 3.95 -4.72 -31.51
CA GLY A 933 2.57 -4.41 -31.11
C GLY A 933 1.61 -4.20 -32.28
N ARG A 934 2.11 -3.78 -33.45
CA ARG A 934 1.33 -3.67 -34.70
C ARG A 934 1.17 -4.99 -35.47
N THR A 935 1.91 -6.04 -35.12
CA THR A 935 1.42 -7.39 -35.47
C THR A 935 0.17 -7.65 -34.65
N GLU A 936 -0.98 -7.34 -35.26
CA GLU A 936 -2.30 -7.87 -34.89
C GLU A 936 -2.15 -9.27 -34.33
N THR A 937 -2.90 -9.58 -33.27
CA THR A 937 -2.98 -10.89 -32.63
C THR A 937 -2.83 -11.99 -33.68
N SER A 938 -1.64 -12.61 -33.71
CA SER A 938 -1.33 -13.63 -34.71
C SER A 938 -2.46 -14.65 -34.70
N GLY A 939 -3.15 -14.80 -35.83
CA GLY A 939 -4.22 -15.81 -35.93
C GLY A 939 -3.70 -17.18 -35.50
N LEU A 940 -4.60 -18.07 -35.10
CA LEU A 940 -4.22 -19.41 -34.63
C LEU A 940 -3.26 -20.12 -35.62
N THR A 941 -3.53 -20.02 -36.91
CA THR A 941 -2.68 -20.57 -37.98
C THR A 941 -1.25 -20.01 -37.98
N GLU A 942 -1.09 -18.70 -37.80
CA GLU A 942 0.24 -18.07 -37.75
C GLU A 942 0.98 -18.46 -36.47
N THR A 943 0.25 -18.65 -35.36
CA THR A 943 0.83 -19.17 -34.12
C THR A 943 1.36 -20.60 -34.30
N TYR A 944 0.61 -21.47 -34.99
CA TYR A 944 1.07 -22.83 -35.36
C TYR A 944 2.29 -22.81 -36.29
N ARG A 945 2.35 -21.84 -37.22
CA ARG A 945 3.50 -21.66 -38.12
C ARG A 945 4.76 -21.23 -37.37
N ILE A 946 4.64 -20.31 -36.42
CA ILE A 946 5.75 -19.81 -35.62
C ILE A 946 6.22 -20.89 -34.63
N MET A 947 5.28 -21.55 -33.94
CA MET A 947 5.55 -22.53 -32.90
C MET A 947 5.62 -23.98 -33.40
N TRP A 948 5.92 -24.20 -34.69
CA TRP A 948 5.99 -25.53 -35.31
C TRP A 948 6.88 -26.58 -34.60
N PRO A 949 7.96 -26.24 -33.84
CA PRO A 949 8.77 -27.26 -33.16
C PRO A 949 7.97 -28.07 -32.14
N GLY A 950 6.95 -27.47 -31.49
CA GLY A 950 6.08 -28.17 -30.54
C GLY A 950 5.25 -29.26 -31.23
N PRO A 951 4.38 -28.92 -32.20
CA PRO A 951 3.61 -29.87 -32.97
C PRO A 951 4.42 -30.96 -33.65
N LEU A 952 5.58 -30.62 -34.24
CA LEU A 952 6.40 -31.62 -34.90
C LEU A 952 6.94 -32.66 -33.90
N THR A 953 7.49 -32.21 -32.78
CA THR A 953 8.09 -33.10 -31.78
C THR A 953 7.03 -33.92 -31.05
N GLY A 954 5.89 -33.32 -30.70
CA GLY A 954 4.74 -34.01 -30.12
C GLY A 954 4.19 -35.10 -31.03
N ALA A 955 3.94 -34.78 -32.31
CA ALA A 955 3.45 -35.76 -33.28
C ALA A 955 4.46 -36.89 -33.54
N ALA A 956 5.75 -36.58 -33.65
CA ALA A 956 6.79 -37.58 -33.83
C ALA A 956 6.87 -38.57 -32.66
N LEU A 957 6.72 -38.08 -31.41
CA LEU A 957 6.71 -38.94 -30.22
C LEU A 957 5.45 -39.82 -30.15
N LEU A 958 4.28 -39.24 -30.46
CA LEU A 958 3.01 -40.00 -30.50
C LEU A 958 3.06 -41.11 -31.57
N LEU A 959 3.56 -40.80 -32.77
CA LEU A 959 3.77 -41.79 -33.83
C LEU A 959 4.81 -42.84 -33.41
N GLY A 960 5.92 -42.42 -32.81
CA GLY A 960 6.93 -43.34 -32.29
C GLY A 960 6.34 -44.37 -31.32
N MET A 961 5.47 -43.94 -30.40
CA MET A 961 4.79 -44.86 -29.49
C MET A 961 3.94 -45.92 -30.21
N THR A 962 3.32 -45.57 -31.33
CA THR A 962 2.51 -46.52 -32.11
C THR A 962 3.35 -47.56 -32.87
N PHE A 963 4.60 -47.25 -33.22
CA PHE A 963 5.49 -48.10 -34.02
C PHE A 963 6.56 -48.84 -33.20
N GLY A 964 6.35 -49.00 -31.89
CA GLY A 964 7.16 -49.91 -31.06
C GLY A 964 8.34 -49.29 -30.34
N PHE A 965 8.26 -48.01 -29.94
CA PHE A 965 9.18 -47.49 -28.93
C PHE A 965 9.10 -48.33 -27.64
N PRO A 966 10.22 -48.81 -27.07
CA PRO A 966 10.25 -49.66 -25.86
C PRO A 966 9.65 -48.99 -24.60
N SER A 967 9.38 -47.69 -24.68
CA SER A 967 9.08 -46.76 -23.60
C SER A 967 7.68 -46.12 -23.73
N ALA A 968 6.72 -46.77 -24.39
CA ALA A 968 5.36 -46.24 -24.50
C ALA A 968 4.68 -46.12 -23.12
N ASN A 969 4.52 -44.88 -22.64
CA ASN A 969 3.94 -44.57 -21.34
C ASN A 969 2.98 -43.38 -21.41
N SER A 970 1.93 -43.40 -20.59
CA SER A 970 0.93 -42.33 -20.48
C SER A 970 1.51 -40.96 -20.13
N ALA A 971 2.59 -40.90 -19.33
CA ALA A 971 3.23 -39.62 -18.98
C ALA A 971 3.88 -38.93 -20.18
N ILE A 972 4.54 -39.71 -21.04
CA ILE A 972 5.17 -39.19 -22.27
C ILE A 972 4.07 -38.80 -23.26
N ALA A 973 2.99 -39.59 -23.37
CA ALA A 973 1.86 -39.29 -24.22
C ALA A 973 1.17 -37.96 -23.83
N LEU A 974 1.05 -37.68 -22.52
CA LEU A 974 0.49 -36.43 -22.01
C LEU A 974 1.34 -35.22 -22.41
N LEU A 975 2.66 -35.29 -22.24
CA LEU A 975 3.56 -34.21 -22.65
C LEU A 975 3.60 -34.05 -24.17
N ALA A 976 3.63 -35.15 -24.93
CA ALA A 976 3.61 -35.10 -26.39
C ALA A 976 2.29 -34.50 -26.93
N LEU A 977 1.16 -34.80 -26.29
CA LEU A 977 -0.12 -34.15 -26.60
C LEU A 977 -0.06 -32.65 -26.26
N ALA A 978 0.42 -32.29 -25.07
CA ALA A 978 0.58 -30.90 -24.65
C ALA A 978 1.47 -30.10 -25.63
N TRP A 979 2.57 -30.69 -26.09
CA TRP A 979 3.46 -30.09 -27.10
C TRP A 979 2.76 -29.91 -28.45
N THR A 980 1.88 -30.87 -28.83
CA THR A 980 1.08 -30.79 -30.06
C THR A 980 0.06 -29.66 -30.05
N ILE A 981 -0.58 -29.43 -28.90
CA ILE A 981 -1.58 -28.36 -28.72
C ILE A 981 -0.97 -27.06 -28.17
N SER A 982 0.34 -27.00 -27.92
CA SER A 982 1.02 -25.85 -27.32
C SER A 982 0.78 -24.52 -28.07
N PRO A 983 0.68 -24.46 -29.41
CA PRO A 983 0.35 -23.22 -30.10
C PRO A 983 -1.09 -22.75 -29.83
N ALA A 984 -2.04 -23.70 -29.67
CA ALA A 984 -3.42 -23.37 -29.31
C ALA A 984 -3.53 -22.88 -27.86
N ILE A 985 -2.76 -23.48 -26.94
CA ILE A 985 -2.65 -22.99 -25.55
C ILE A 985 -2.10 -21.55 -25.57
N ALA A 986 -0.96 -21.31 -26.22
CA ALA A 986 -0.32 -20.01 -26.30
C ALA A 986 -1.22 -18.94 -26.94
N TRP A 987 -1.95 -19.28 -28.00
CA TRP A 987 -2.91 -18.40 -28.63
C TRP A 987 -4.10 -18.08 -27.71
N GLY A 988 -4.66 -19.11 -27.05
CA GLY A 988 -5.83 -18.96 -26.18
C GLY A 988 -5.55 -18.09 -24.95
N ILE A 989 -4.40 -18.28 -24.30
CA ILE A 989 -4.00 -17.45 -23.14
C ILE A 989 -3.64 -16.01 -23.53
N SER A 990 -3.30 -15.78 -24.80
CA SER A 990 -2.91 -14.46 -25.33
C SER A 990 -4.09 -13.63 -25.82
N GLN A 991 -5.32 -14.18 -25.81
CA GLN A 991 -6.50 -13.41 -26.17
C GLN A 991 -6.86 -12.41 -25.07
N PRO A 992 -7.34 -11.20 -25.41
CA PRO A 992 -7.82 -10.25 -24.42
C PRO A 992 -8.99 -10.88 -23.67
N LEU A 993 -8.95 -10.83 -22.33
CA LEU A 993 -10.09 -11.27 -21.53
C LEU A 993 -11.28 -10.36 -21.86
N PRO A 994 -12.43 -10.91 -22.27
CA PRO A 994 -13.62 -10.08 -22.43
C PRO A 994 -13.95 -9.45 -21.08
N ALA A 995 -14.29 -8.16 -21.08
CA ALA A 995 -14.82 -7.52 -19.88
C ALA A 995 -15.98 -8.39 -19.39
N ARG A 996 -15.87 -8.91 -18.16
CA ARG A 996 -16.93 -9.69 -17.54
C ARG A 996 -18.09 -8.72 -17.30
N ALA A 997 -18.99 -8.59 -18.27
CA ALA A 997 -20.32 -8.07 -17.99
C ALA A 997 -20.90 -9.05 -16.96
N ALA A 998 -21.22 -8.57 -15.76
CA ALA A 998 -21.91 -9.39 -14.79
C ALA A 998 -23.20 -9.85 -15.47
N GLY A 999 -23.32 -11.15 -15.75
CA GLY A 999 -24.56 -11.74 -16.24
C GLY A 999 -25.57 -11.73 -15.11
N LEU A 1000 -26.16 -10.56 -14.85
CA LEU A 1000 -27.20 -10.41 -13.84
C LEU A 1000 -28.41 -11.20 -14.31
N THR A 1001 -28.91 -12.07 -13.44
CA THR A 1001 -30.24 -12.65 -13.65
C THR A 1001 -31.29 -11.55 -13.60
N SER A 1002 -32.42 -11.71 -14.28
CA SER A 1002 -33.49 -10.70 -14.27
C SER A 1002 -33.96 -10.34 -12.85
N GLY A 1003 -33.94 -11.30 -11.92
CA GLY A 1003 -34.25 -11.03 -10.50
C GLY A 1003 -33.20 -10.18 -9.78
N GLN A 1004 -31.91 -10.38 -10.08
CA GLN A 1004 -30.83 -9.54 -9.54
C GLN A 1004 -30.86 -8.13 -10.13
N GLU A 1005 -31.11 -8.01 -11.44
CA GLU A 1005 -31.26 -6.72 -12.10
C GLU A 1005 -32.43 -5.93 -11.50
N HIS A 1006 -33.59 -6.57 -11.35
CA HIS A 1006 -34.77 -5.98 -10.74
C HIS A 1006 -34.51 -5.50 -9.29
N PHE A 1007 -33.86 -6.34 -8.49
CA PHE A 1007 -33.46 -5.99 -7.12
C PHE A 1007 -32.53 -4.77 -7.09
N LEU A 1008 -31.49 -4.74 -7.94
CA LEU A 1008 -30.52 -3.64 -7.99
C LEU A 1008 -31.16 -2.34 -8.50
N ARG A 1009 -32.04 -2.41 -9.50
CA ARG A 1009 -32.79 -1.25 -9.99
C ARG A 1009 -33.76 -0.70 -8.94
N GLY A 1010 -34.42 -1.60 -8.19
CA GLY A 1010 -35.22 -1.22 -7.02
C GLY A 1010 -34.41 -0.50 -5.95
N ILE A 1011 -33.20 -0.97 -5.64
CA ILE A 1011 -32.27 -0.26 -4.75
C ILE A 1011 -31.91 1.11 -5.34
N ALA A 1012 -31.50 1.17 -6.61
CA ALA A 1012 -31.09 2.42 -7.25
C ALA A 1012 -32.20 3.48 -7.20
N ARG A 1013 -33.46 3.12 -7.49
CA ARG A 1013 -34.60 4.05 -7.42
C ARG A 1013 -34.88 4.49 -5.98
N ARG A 1014 -34.77 3.60 -4.98
CA ARG A 1014 -34.89 3.93 -3.54
C ARG A 1014 -33.76 4.86 -3.08
N THR A 1015 -32.53 4.64 -3.54
CA THR A 1015 -31.38 5.49 -3.24
C THR A 1015 -31.55 6.87 -3.88
N TRP A 1016 -32.02 6.95 -5.14
CA TRP A 1016 -32.28 8.24 -5.80
C TRP A 1016 -33.29 9.11 -5.03
N ARG A 1017 -34.29 8.48 -4.41
CA ARG A 1017 -35.29 9.18 -3.57
C ARG A 1017 -34.66 10.06 -2.49
N PHE A 1018 -33.49 9.67 -1.95
CA PHE A 1018 -32.76 10.49 -0.99
C PHE A 1018 -32.48 11.89 -1.56
N PHE A 1019 -31.89 11.97 -2.76
CA PHE A 1019 -31.57 13.24 -3.39
C PHE A 1019 -32.81 14.00 -3.89
N GLU A 1020 -33.87 13.29 -4.28
CA GLU A 1020 -35.15 13.92 -4.60
C GLU A 1020 -35.76 14.63 -3.39
N THR A 1021 -35.65 14.02 -2.22
CA THR A 1021 -36.27 14.50 -0.98
C THR A 1021 -35.45 15.61 -0.32
N PHE A 1022 -34.13 15.46 -0.25
CA PHE A 1022 -33.29 16.32 0.58
C PHE A 1022 -32.48 17.37 -0.19
N VAL A 1023 -32.36 17.27 -1.52
CA VAL A 1023 -31.70 18.31 -2.33
C VAL A 1023 -32.74 19.29 -2.85
N THR A 1024 -33.04 20.29 -2.03
CA THR A 1024 -34.11 21.25 -2.27
C THR A 1024 -33.57 22.66 -2.54
N VAL A 1025 -34.48 23.60 -2.79
CA VAL A 1025 -34.15 25.03 -2.92
C VAL A 1025 -33.64 25.60 -1.58
N GLU A 1026 -34.17 25.12 -0.45
CA GLU A 1026 -33.81 25.59 0.90
C GLU A 1026 -32.35 25.25 1.22
N ASP A 1027 -31.89 24.09 0.78
CA ASP A 1027 -30.50 23.63 0.85
C ASP A 1027 -29.63 24.10 -0.32
N HIS A 1028 -30.09 25.09 -1.10
CA HIS A 1028 -29.36 25.65 -2.25
C HIS A 1028 -28.92 24.61 -3.29
N TYR A 1029 -29.70 23.54 -3.47
CA TYR A 1029 -29.37 22.40 -4.34
C TYR A 1029 -28.04 21.72 -3.97
N LEU A 1030 -27.70 21.70 -2.67
CA LEU A 1030 -26.59 20.96 -2.12
C LEU A 1030 -27.09 19.71 -1.37
N PRO A 1031 -26.42 18.55 -1.50
CA PRO A 1031 -26.79 17.35 -0.76
C PRO A 1031 -26.35 17.42 0.70
N PRO A 1032 -27.20 17.00 1.66
CA PRO A 1032 -26.75 16.82 3.04
C PRO A 1032 -25.82 15.62 3.16
N ASP A 1033 -24.92 15.68 4.14
CA ASP A 1033 -23.97 14.61 4.49
C ASP A 1033 -24.70 13.36 5.00
N ASN A 1034 -25.72 13.51 5.85
CA ASN A 1034 -26.55 12.41 6.31
C ASN A 1034 -27.99 12.82 6.66
N TYR A 1035 -28.86 11.81 6.65
CA TYR A 1035 -30.22 11.86 7.20
C TYR A 1035 -30.37 10.73 8.21
N GLN A 1036 -30.85 11.07 9.40
CA GLN A 1036 -31.15 10.14 10.47
C GLN A 1036 -32.66 9.96 10.55
N GLU A 1037 -33.15 8.74 10.29
CA GLU A 1037 -34.59 8.44 10.33
C GLU A 1037 -35.05 8.12 11.76
N GLN A 1038 -34.20 7.47 12.56
CA GLN A 1038 -34.47 7.06 13.93
C GLN A 1038 -33.40 7.63 14.87
N PRO A 1039 -33.74 8.08 16.09
CA PRO A 1039 -35.08 8.14 16.70
C PRO A 1039 -36.00 9.23 16.13
N VAL A 1040 -35.42 10.34 15.66
CA VAL A 1040 -36.15 11.50 15.13
C VAL A 1040 -35.61 11.82 13.75
N PRO A 1041 -36.48 12.02 12.75
CA PRO A 1041 -36.10 12.54 11.44
C PRO A 1041 -35.27 13.83 11.56
N ALA A 1042 -33.98 13.74 11.26
CA ALA A 1042 -33.06 14.88 11.31
C ALA A 1042 -32.15 14.88 10.08
N VAL A 1043 -32.08 16.02 9.41
CA VAL A 1043 -31.17 16.26 8.28
C VAL A 1043 -29.95 17.01 8.82
N ALA A 1044 -28.75 16.51 8.54
CA ALA A 1044 -27.57 17.31 8.78
C ALA A 1044 -27.37 18.30 7.63
N HIS A 1045 -27.69 19.56 7.88
CA HIS A 1045 -27.52 20.66 6.92
C HIS A 1045 -26.05 21.03 6.73
N ARG A 1046 -25.23 20.06 6.34
CA ARG A 1046 -23.82 20.21 5.98
C ARG A 1046 -23.50 19.38 4.74
N THR A 1047 -22.55 19.83 3.93
CA THR A 1047 -22.10 19.14 2.72
C THR A 1047 -20.59 19.23 2.53
N SER A 1048 -20.02 18.23 1.87
CA SER A 1048 -18.62 18.20 1.44
C SER A 1048 -18.47 18.26 -0.08
N PRO A 1049 -17.27 18.59 -0.61
CA PRO A 1049 -17.01 18.52 -2.04
C PRO A 1049 -17.25 17.13 -2.64
N THR A 1050 -17.01 16.05 -1.87
CA THR A 1050 -17.31 14.68 -2.29
C THR A 1050 -18.80 14.46 -2.47
N ASP A 1051 -19.62 14.89 -1.51
CA ASP A 1051 -21.09 14.73 -1.55
C ASP A 1051 -21.68 15.45 -2.77
N ILE A 1052 -21.21 16.67 -3.03
CA ILE A 1052 -21.58 17.46 -4.21
C ILE A 1052 -21.23 16.69 -5.49
N GLY A 1053 -20.01 16.17 -5.60
CA GLY A 1053 -19.57 15.41 -6.76
C GLY A 1053 -20.42 14.16 -6.99
N LEU A 1054 -20.69 13.41 -5.93
CA LEU A 1054 -21.54 12.21 -5.96
C LEU A 1054 -22.98 12.55 -6.34
N PHE A 1055 -23.54 13.64 -5.82
CA PHE A 1055 -24.89 14.09 -6.19
C PHE A 1055 -25.00 14.48 -7.67
N LEU A 1056 -24.00 15.19 -8.20
CA LEU A 1056 -23.97 15.54 -9.63
C LEU A 1056 -23.95 14.29 -10.51
N LEU A 1057 -23.16 13.27 -10.14
CA LEU A 1057 -23.16 11.98 -10.84
C LEU A 1057 -24.46 11.20 -10.64
N ALA A 1058 -25.02 11.20 -9.43
CA ALA A 1058 -26.30 10.56 -9.15
C ALA A 1058 -27.43 11.19 -9.98
N THR A 1059 -27.38 12.51 -10.21
CA THR A 1059 -28.32 13.23 -11.07
C THR A 1059 -28.18 12.80 -12.53
N LEU A 1060 -26.96 12.70 -13.05
CA LEU A 1060 -26.71 12.15 -14.39
C LEU A 1060 -27.19 10.69 -14.50
N THR A 1061 -26.88 9.88 -13.49
CA THR A 1061 -27.27 8.47 -13.43
C THR A 1061 -28.79 8.30 -13.35
N ALA A 1062 -29.50 9.20 -12.65
CA ALA A 1062 -30.97 9.20 -12.60
C ALA A 1062 -31.59 9.51 -13.97
N TYR A 1063 -30.95 10.34 -14.78
CA TYR A 1063 -31.31 10.53 -16.19
C TYR A 1063 -31.05 9.26 -17.00
N ASP A 1064 -29.89 8.62 -16.83
CA ASP A 1064 -29.55 7.37 -17.53
C ASP A 1064 -30.54 6.23 -17.23
N PHE A 1065 -30.99 6.10 -15.97
CA PHE A 1065 -32.04 5.17 -15.55
C PHE A 1065 -33.46 5.59 -15.97
N GLY A 1066 -33.63 6.79 -16.51
CA GLY A 1066 -34.95 7.33 -16.89
C GLY A 1066 -35.84 7.72 -15.72
N TYR A 1067 -35.27 7.93 -14.51
CA TYR A 1067 -36.01 8.42 -13.34
C TYR A 1067 -36.35 9.90 -13.45
N ILE A 1068 -35.51 10.70 -14.14
CA ILE A 1068 -35.74 12.12 -14.37
C ILE A 1068 -35.60 12.49 -15.85
N PRO A 1069 -36.33 13.49 -16.35
CA PRO A 1069 -36.15 14.01 -17.69
C PRO A 1069 -34.90 14.89 -17.81
N VAL A 1070 -34.40 15.08 -19.03
CA VAL A 1070 -33.24 15.94 -19.33
C VAL A 1070 -33.39 17.36 -18.78
N THR A 1071 -34.61 17.90 -18.75
CA THR A 1071 -34.88 19.24 -18.22
C THR A 1071 -34.58 19.35 -16.73
N GLU A 1072 -34.85 18.28 -15.97
CA GLU A 1072 -34.59 18.24 -14.53
C GLU A 1072 -33.10 18.03 -14.25
N LEU A 1073 -32.42 17.18 -15.03
CA LEU A 1073 -30.96 17.05 -14.99
C LEU A 1073 -30.28 18.41 -15.20
N VAL A 1074 -30.63 19.12 -16.29
CA VAL A 1074 -30.04 20.43 -16.61
C VAL A 1074 -30.32 21.45 -15.52
N LYS A 1075 -31.55 21.46 -14.97
CA LYS A 1075 -31.93 22.37 -13.88
C LYS A 1075 -31.08 22.10 -12.64
N ARG A 1076 -31.10 20.87 -12.11
CA ARG A 1076 -30.36 20.51 -10.88
C ARG A 1076 -28.87 20.78 -11.03
N THR A 1077 -28.26 20.35 -12.14
CA THR A 1077 -26.83 20.61 -12.38
C THR A 1077 -26.52 22.12 -12.44
N ARG A 1078 -27.33 22.91 -13.14
CA ARG A 1078 -27.11 24.36 -13.25
C ARG A 1078 -27.18 25.04 -11.89
N GLU A 1079 -28.23 24.76 -11.11
CA GLU A 1079 -28.43 25.39 -9.81
C GLU A 1079 -27.30 25.01 -8.84
N THR A 1080 -26.91 23.73 -8.78
CA THR A 1080 -25.77 23.30 -7.96
C THR A 1080 -24.48 24.00 -8.37
N LEU A 1081 -24.15 24.06 -9.68
CA LEU A 1081 -22.95 24.76 -10.16
C LEU A 1081 -23.00 26.27 -9.87
N ALA A 1082 -24.18 26.89 -9.92
CA ALA A 1082 -24.38 28.29 -9.56
C ALA A 1082 -24.13 28.51 -8.06
N THR A 1083 -24.61 27.62 -7.19
CA THR A 1083 -24.33 27.64 -5.75
C THR A 1083 -22.84 27.47 -5.48
N LEU A 1084 -22.16 26.53 -6.16
CA LEU A 1084 -20.71 26.35 -6.02
C LEU A 1084 -19.93 27.62 -6.37
N GLY A 1085 -20.43 28.42 -7.31
CA GLY A 1085 -19.86 29.73 -7.66
C GLY A 1085 -19.85 30.74 -6.51
N GLN A 1086 -20.75 30.59 -5.54
CA GLN A 1086 -20.92 31.49 -4.39
C GLN A 1086 -20.14 31.05 -3.15
N LEU A 1087 -19.80 29.76 -3.04
CA LEU A 1087 -19.10 29.23 -1.88
C LEU A 1087 -17.71 29.86 -1.70
N LYS A 1088 -17.37 30.22 -0.46
CA LYS A 1088 -16.05 30.73 -0.13
C LYS A 1088 -14.98 29.66 -0.38
N ARG A 1089 -13.91 30.00 -1.08
CA ARG A 1089 -12.80 29.10 -1.43
C ARG A 1089 -11.48 29.54 -0.83
N PHE A 1090 -10.55 28.62 -0.66
CA PHE A 1090 -9.16 28.90 -0.30
C PHE A 1090 -8.24 28.52 -1.47
N ARG A 1091 -7.60 29.51 -2.10
CA ARG A 1091 -6.71 29.31 -3.26
C ARG A 1091 -7.34 28.46 -4.38
N GLY A 1092 -8.64 28.63 -4.61
CA GLY A 1092 -9.41 27.86 -5.59
C GLY A 1092 -10.02 26.56 -5.08
N HIS A 1093 -9.61 26.05 -3.90
CA HIS A 1093 -10.20 24.86 -3.29
C HIS A 1093 -11.43 25.17 -2.45
N PHE A 1094 -12.37 24.23 -2.43
CA PHE A 1094 -13.50 24.24 -1.50
C PHE A 1094 -13.05 23.78 -0.10
N TYR A 1095 -13.64 24.35 0.95
CA TYR A 1095 -13.52 23.85 2.32
C TYR A 1095 -14.21 22.49 2.46
N ASN A 1096 -13.79 21.71 3.45
CA ASN A 1096 -14.34 20.36 3.64
C ASN A 1096 -15.82 20.36 3.97
N TRP A 1097 -16.29 21.37 4.70
CA TRP A 1097 -17.67 21.41 5.21
C TRP A 1097 -18.28 22.79 4.99
N TYR A 1098 -19.45 22.79 4.36
CA TYR A 1098 -20.33 23.96 4.25
C TYR A 1098 -21.67 23.64 4.86
N ASP A 1099 -22.27 24.64 5.50
CA ASP A 1099 -23.67 24.60 5.89
C ASP A 1099 -24.55 24.78 4.64
N THR A 1100 -25.50 23.87 4.39
CA THR A 1100 -26.31 23.87 3.15
C THR A 1100 -27.34 25.00 3.11
N ILE A 1101 -27.74 25.53 4.27
CA ILE A 1101 -28.73 26.61 4.38
C ILE A 1101 -28.04 27.97 4.28
N THR A 1102 -26.91 28.16 4.95
CA THR A 1102 -26.25 29.47 5.06
C THR A 1102 -25.07 29.66 4.10
N LEU A 1103 -24.62 28.58 3.44
CA LEU A 1103 -23.45 28.55 2.55
C LEU A 1103 -22.12 28.89 3.25
N ASN A 1104 -22.13 28.99 4.58
CA ASN A 1104 -20.95 29.33 5.35
C ASN A 1104 -20.05 28.10 5.54
N PRO A 1105 -18.72 28.26 5.44
CA PRO A 1105 -17.80 27.19 5.78
C PRO A 1105 -17.82 26.92 7.29
N LEU A 1106 -18.06 25.66 7.66
CA LEU A 1106 -18.13 25.19 9.04
C LEU A 1106 -16.72 25.11 9.68
N LEU A 1107 -16.69 25.13 11.02
CA LEU A 1107 -15.46 24.98 11.79
C LEU A 1107 -15.25 23.52 12.21
N PRO A 1108 -13.99 23.02 12.25
CA PRO A 1108 -12.77 23.69 11.82
C PRO A 1108 -12.68 23.81 10.29
N ARG A 1109 -12.14 24.94 9.81
CA ARG A 1109 -11.97 25.18 8.37
C ARG A 1109 -10.67 24.55 7.88
N TYR A 1110 -10.78 23.51 7.07
CA TYR A 1110 -9.64 22.88 6.40
C TYR A 1110 -10.00 22.49 4.96
N ILE A 1111 -8.98 22.14 4.18
CA ILE A 1111 -9.11 21.67 2.80
C ILE A 1111 -8.79 20.18 2.77
N SER A 1112 -9.70 19.38 2.21
CA SER A 1112 -9.44 17.99 1.86
C SER A 1112 -9.09 17.91 0.38
N THR A 1113 -7.85 17.51 0.09
CA THR A 1113 -7.40 17.26 -1.28
C THR A 1113 -8.06 16.01 -1.88
N VAL A 1114 -8.47 15.07 -1.03
CA VAL A 1114 -9.23 13.88 -1.44
C VAL A 1114 -10.60 14.29 -1.94
N ASP A 1115 -11.34 15.09 -1.17
CA ASP A 1115 -12.69 15.51 -1.57
C ASP A 1115 -12.66 16.46 -2.78
N SER A 1116 -11.65 17.33 -2.83
CA SER A 1116 -11.40 18.14 -4.03
C SER A 1116 -11.16 17.25 -5.26
N GLY A 1117 -10.38 16.19 -5.11
CA GLY A 1117 -10.10 15.21 -6.16
C GLY A 1117 -11.35 14.46 -6.61
N ASN A 1118 -12.17 13.99 -5.67
CA ASN A 1118 -13.43 13.33 -5.95
C ASN A 1118 -14.38 14.25 -6.73
N LEU A 1119 -14.55 15.51 -6.30
CA LEU A 1119 -15.36 16.49 -7.02
C LEU A 1119 -14.86 16.69 -8.46
N VAL A 1120 -13.55 16.86 -8.67
CA VAL A 1120 -12.97 17.03 -10.01
C VAL A 1120 -13.20 15.79 -10.87
N GLY A 1121 -13.00 14.60 -10.33
CA GLY A 1121 -13.29 13.33 -11.01
C GLY A 1121 -14.77 13.25 -11.43
N SER A 1122 -15.68 13.58 -10.53
CA SER A 1122 -17.11 13.66 -10.81
C SER A 1122 -17.45 14.68 -11.89
N LEU A 1123 -16.84 15.87 -11.87
CA LEU A 1123 -17.06 16.90 -12.88
C LEU A 1123 -16.56 16.49 -14.27
N LEU A 1124 -15.46 15.72 -14.36
CA LEU A 1124 -14.96 15.19 -15.62
C LEU A 1124 -15.95 14.19 -16.24
N VAL A 1125 -16.49 13.28 -15.43
CA VAL A 1125 -17.51 12.31 -15.86
C VAL A 1125 -18.82 13.02 -16.23
N LEU A 1126 -19.28 13.95 -15.39
CA LEU A 1126 -20.47 14.76 -15.67
C LEU A 1126 -20.36 15.50 -17.00
N ARG A 1127 -19.21 16.14 -17.27
CA ARG A 1127 -18.96 16.85 -18.54
C ARG A 1127 -19.10 15.91 -19.73
N GLN A 1128 -18.56 14.70 -19.65
CA GLN A 1128 -18.66 13.74 -20.73
C GLN A 1128 -20.10 13.28 -20.96
N GLY A 1129 -20.83 12.92 -19.89
CA GLY A 1129 -22.24 12.55 -20.01
C GLY A 1129 -23.10 13.67 -20.58
N LEU A 1130 -22.91 14.92 -20.13
CA LEU A 1130 -23.63 16.07 -20.68
C LEU A 1130 -23.32 16.33 -22.17
N ASN A 1131 -22.11 16.02 -22.63
CA ASN A 1131 -21.73 16.16 -24.05
C ASN A 1131 -22.36 15.06 -24.93
N GLU A 1132 -22.76 13.93 -24.35
CA GLU A 1132 -23.39 12.82 -25.08
C GLU A 1132 -24.88 13.06 -25.32
N ILE A 1133 -25.58 13.69 -24.36
CA ILE A 1133 -27.04 13.94 -24.39
C ILE A 1133 -27.56 14.54 -25.71
N PRO A 1134 -26.91 15.51 -26.37
CA PRO A 1134 -27.42 16.05 -27.65
C PRO A 1134 -27.54 15.00 -28.76
N SER A 1135 -26.85 13.86 -28.63
CA SER A 1135 -26.88 12.74 -29.58
C SER A 1135 -27.96 11.70 -29.24
N ASP A 1136 -28.56 11.77 -28.06
CA ASP A 1136 -29.54 10.80 -27.59
C ASP A 1136 -30.96 11.06 -28.12
N PRO A 1137 -31.77 10.00 -28.30
CA PRO A 1137 -33.19 10.15 -28.59
C PRO A 1137 -33.92 10.80 -27.42
N VAL A 1138 -34.81 11.76 -27.71
CA VAL A 1138 -35.62 12.48 -26.71
C VAL A 1138 -36.44 11.55 -25.81
N LEU A 1139 -36.90 10.42 -26.35
CA LEU A 1139 -37.56 9.35 -25.60
C LEU A 1139 -36.74 8.07 -25.78
N SER A 1140 -35.89 7.78 -24.80
CA SER A 1140 -35.10 6.56 -24.75
C SER A 1140 -35.92 5.39 -24.22
N LYS A 1141 -35.44 4.17 -24.42
CA LYS A 1141 -36.00 2.97 -23.78
C LYS A 1141 -35.89 3.05 -22.25
N SER A 1142 -34.84 3.71 -21.73
CA SER A 1142 -34.62 3.86 -20.29
C SER A 1142 -35.76 4.60 -19.59
N CYS A 1143 -36.48 5.51 -20.26
CA CYS A 1143 -37.67 6.14 -19.66
C CYS A 1143 -38.78 5.12 -19.31
N ALA A 1144 -39.03 4.14 -20.17
CA ALA A 1144 -40.03 3.10 -19.89
C ALA A 1144 -39.57 2.16 -18.77
N ASP A 1145 -38.27 1.85 -18.78
CA ASP A 1145 -37.61 1.06 -17.75
C ASP A 1145 -37.69 1.76 -16.38
N GLY A 1146 -37.32 3.04 -16.26
CA GLY A 1146 -37.40 3.80 -15.01
C GLY A 1146 -38.83 3.98 -14.47
N LEU A 1147 -39.81 4.11 -15.38
CA LEU A 1147 -41.23 4.10 -14.99
C LEU A 1147 -41.64 2.73 -14.42
N ALA A 1148 -41.19 1.64 -15.05
CA ALA A 1148 -41.44 0.28 -14.55
C ALA A 1148 -40.84 0.06 -13.15
N ASP A 1149 -39.63 0.56 -12.88
CA ASP A 1149 -39.00 0.50 -11.55
C ASP A 1149 -39.82 1.25 -10.50
N THR A 1150 -40.33 2.42 -10.86
CA THR A 1150 -41.17 3.23 -9.97
C THR A 1150 -42.49 2.52 -9.68
N LEU A 1151 -43.14 1.96 -10.70
CA LEU A 1151 -44.39 1.18 -10.54
C LEU A 1151 -44.18 -0.10 -9.72
N MET A 1152 -43.06 -0.77 -9.91
CA MET A 1152 -42.67 -1.95 -9.12
C MET A 1152 -42.58 -1.59 -7.63
N LEU A 1153 -41.81 -0.55 -7.28
CA LEU A 1153 -41.70 -0.10 -5.89
C LEU A 1153 -43.05 0.33 -5.32
N LEU A 1154 -43.90 0.96 -6.12
CA LEU A 1154 -45.25 1.31 -5.73
C LEU A 1154 -46.09 0.07 -5.40
N SER A 1155 -46.02 -0.96 -6.24
CA SER A 1155 -46.68 -2.24 -6.01
C SER A 1155 -46.21 -2.89 -4.71
N GLU A 1156 -44.90 -2.94 -4.46
CA GLU A 1156 -44.35 -3.51 -3.23
C GLU A 1156 -44.85 -2.77 -1.98
N VAL A 1157 -44.93 -1.44 -2.02
CA VAL A 1157 -45.45 -0.63 -0.92
C VAL A 1157 -46.94 -0.89 -0.70
N ILE A 1158 -47.73 -0.99 -1.78
CA ILE A 1158 -49.16 -1.32 -1.72
C ILE A 1158 -49.37 -2.73 -1.15
N ASP A 1159 -48.62 -3.73 -1.63
CA ASP A 1159 -48.72 -5.12 -1.15
C ASP A 1159 -48.36 -5.21 0.34
N THR A 1160 -47.30 -4.51 0.76
CA THR A 1160 -46.89 -4.44 2.18
C THR A 1160 -47.97 -3.77 3.04
N ALA A 1161 -48.59 -2.70 2.55
CA ALA A 1161 -49.68 -2.02 3.25
C ALA A 1161 -50.93 -2.91 3.36
N THR A 1162 -51.22 -3.70 2.33
CA THR A 1162 -52.36 -4.61 2.27
C THR A 1162 -52.18 -5.82 3.20
N GLN A 1163 -50.97 -6.40 3.24
CA GLN A 1163 -50.63 -7.51 4.16
C GLN A 1163 -50.66 -7.11 5.64
N LYS A 1164 -50.43 -5.83 5.96
CA LYS A 1164 -50.50 -5.31 7.34
C LYS A 1164 -51.92 -5.02 7.86
N ASN A 1165 -52.99 -5.41 7.12
CA ASN A 1165 -54.38 -5.24 7.54
C ASN A 1165 -54.77 -3.78 7.90
N MET A 1166 -54.18 -2.78 7.23
CA MET A 1166 -54.70 -1.41 7.31
C MET A 1166 -55.92 -1.30 6.39
N GLY A 1167 -57.11 -1.51 6.95
CA GLY A 1167 -58.42 -1.48 6.25
C GLY A 1167 -58.82 -0.14 5.61
N VAL A 1168 -57.90 0.81 5.53
CA VAL A 1168 -57.97 2.05 4.75
C VAL A 1168 -56.54 2.29 4.27
N VAL A 1169 -56.33 2.48 2.97
CA VAL A 1169 -55.03 2.91 2.42
C VAL A 1169 -54.64 4.19 3.18
N PRO A 1170 -53.57 4.18 4.01
CA PRO A 1170 -53.21 5.33 4.83
C PRO A 1170 -53.01 6.57 3.94
N GLY A 1171 -53.39 7.75 4.41
CA GLY A 1171 -53.17 9.00 3.67
C GLY A 1171 -51.72 9.19 3.20
N ALA A 1172 -50.76 8.61 3.91
CA ALA A 1172 -49.34 8.57 3.55
C ALA A 1172 -49.01 7.64 2.36
N VAL A 1173 -49.80 6.59 2.12
CA VAL A 1173 -49.68 5.74 0.93
C VAL A 1173 -50.31 6.43 -0.28
N LEU A 1174 -51.45 7.12 -0.08
CA LEU A 1174 -52.04 7.96 -1.13
C LEU A 1174 -51.17 9.18 -1.47
N SER A 1175 -50.48 9.79 -0.50
CA SER A 1175 -49.51 10.85 -0.79
C SER A 1175 -48.28 10.32 -1.51
N LYS A 1176 -47.80 9.11 -1.18
CA LYS A 1176 -46.71 8.42 -1.90
C LYS A 1176 -47.09 7.86 -3.28
N ILE A 1177 -48.37 7.70 -3.58
CA ILE A 1177 -48.88 7.36 -4.91
C ILE A 1177 -49.05 8.64 -5.75
N ALA A 1178 -49.27 9.78 -5.10
CA ALA A 1178 -49.50 11.08 -5.75
C ALA A 1178 -48.20 11.90 -5.98
N GLU A 1179 -47.21 11.77 -5.10
CA GLU A 1179 -45.80 12.12 -5.33
C GLU A 1179 -45.13 11.13 -6.28
#